data_AF-A0AAE3JKV5-F1
#
_entry.id   AF-A0AAE3JKV5-F1
#
_cell.length_a   1.000
_cell.length_b   1.000
_cell.length_c   1.000
_cell.angle_alpha   90.00
_cell.angle_beta   90.00
_cell.angle_gamma   90.00
#
_symmetry.space_group_name_H-M   'P 1'
#
loop_
_entity.id
_entity.type
_entity.pdbx_description
1 polymer ?
#
loop_
_entity_poly.entity_id
_entity_poly.type
_entity_poly.pdbx_seq_one_letter_code
_entity_poly.pdbx_strand_id
1 'polypeptide(L)'
;MKNMKSFRYICAFAVCVFFVQTGAWGAIFTWDGSAADGLWNTAANWTLTDNTVADAGLDGIPNGVDSARIPLAQSITTGGALTVQGITFTAGATLTLGGNLTINGDNWDPDNALYLESTGITINLGGNDITAGKTHFGLDNQCGLTVNGAGNFTTNTVDTRQTANNSLLLYSDARFKITSGGYLDHTTGSMLFSGDSSSSIDLPTGFTAPAPTNVTIENLQILVAGVSFSITATPELTTGLTSVVNITGSFTDTQTFFFTATVTDAGVTTNESYTINGTAYTDSVAAKTALGTPAAGTPNTFSRNITIPATVDAGDGILIQFYMSASYLPIGSVQYVQAGKEWTNNGGTGDGFWATAVNWDPAGVPTGTDIVTIPSGGTPTIAAGTTATAKRATVQTGATLTFGNGSTLNADKINNNGTVILEGSATLPSTRTNGLNSTIEYAGAGTPIWGSTYENLTINASGTITATSALVVNEDLAVTAGTLTAQGNLSVSGALSISGAGSANFNAGAGAQATSANSVSFSTTGTVGLGNDSGDSFAATTGNLALGGAASFALAGTINAGGTITLGENASLAADTVFSKAAALTGSVNMTTGGNDLTLTGGFDCDGNTITLTGGGTLNNPVSIAVGTGTLNFADGTLAGAGSVSISTGTLKITGTAASLTVTDNSIINMQGAITTLTVSGGVPTVTGTGTGLTIGGNPGGAISTDGTVTITGTAFTDITNSGTLTISNAATLSGNLVVTAGSVSASSTLGVGGNVEIELGTTLNIGGVLTVTGNWTDNGATFTHNLNGVVFTPAALGTSTITGDTDFADLTCANQGGETLSIAGDIGVTGTLTLSGTGTADRLIITGAGSIDLTAPQTTGQYLLVDPDINIATSTYTAYSSRASGTPPAGWVLYASANGSPVTWTGAGINANWDNPDNWGALAVPGSVDEVVIPNIGPSTNYPVANVAVNAAEITVDANAEFTGNGQSINATGDFSNSGTVRLVGTESIAIGGTTTNVAGSTVEYNGTGSAVWPNDAYQNLTITAAGVVSLGTDAVTVAGTLLNEGEINVNGTGSINTSDAANGTFRYSGTDQPVPTLDGYNNLIIDCTGDATAGGDITVGGDLTLTTGTLVMGANGLTAANISGGSGITTSGVITATGTITTLNATTGATLNGGAGLTITNAIAGNPNLTLTGSITLNGAVGTISNPGTLTLNGSLTSGAITNTGTVAVGGQELTAASISGGLFRQPAVSSVPPELSQH
;
A
#
# COMPACT_ATOMS: atom_id res chain seq x y z
N MET A 1 -118.35 7.10 -4.40
CA MET A 1 -119.14 6.04 -3.73
C MET A 1 -118.43 4.71 -3.92
N LYS A 2 -118.14 4.02 -2.81
CA LYS A 2 -117.99 2.56 -2.62
C LYS A 2 -117.89 1.69 -3.89
N ASN A 3 -116.85 0.87 -3.99
CA ASN A 3 -116.95 -0.53 -3.56
C ASN A 3 -115.63 -1.30 -3.65
N MET A 4 -115.56 -2.29 -2.78
CA MET A 4 -114.41 -3.04 -2.30
C MET A 4 -114.62 -4.54 -2.62
N LYS A 5 -113.51 -5.29 -2.49
CA LYS A 5 -113.34 -6.77 -2.28
C LYS A 5 -113.02 -7.58 -3.56
N SER A 6 -112.07 -8.52 -3.56
CA SER A 6 -111.58 -9.36 -2.45
C SER A 6 -110.25 -10.11 -2.76
N PHE A 7 -109.39 -10.25 -1.72
CA PHE A 7 -108.54 -11.41 -1.32
C PHE A 7 -107.41 -11.85 -2.29
N ARG A 8 -106.18 -12.25 -1.90
CA ARG A 8 -105.52 -12.69 -0.65
C ARG A 8 -104.01 -12.90 -0.99
N TYR A 9 -103.09 -12.81 -0.02
CA TYR A 9 -101.84 -13.61 0.18
C TYR A 9 -100.88 -12.80 1.08
N ILE A 10 -100.85 -13.14 2.37
CA ILE A 10 -99.80 -13.87 3.11
C ILE A 10 -98.65 -12.97 3.60
N CYS A 11 -98.59 -12.90 4.92
CA CYS A 11 -97.62 -12.21 5.75
C CYS A 11 -96.23 -12.85 5.67
N ALA A 12 -95.20 -12.03 5.56
CA ALA A 12 -93.91 -12.31 6.17
C ALA A 12 -93.55 -11.10 7.05
N PHE A 13 -93.46 -11.36 8.34
CA PHE A 13 -93.00 -10.44 9.38
C PHE A 13 -91.58 -9.98 9.05
N ALA A 14 -91.39 -8.68 8.80
CA ALA A 14 -90.13 -8.01 9.09
C ALA A 14 -90.49 -6.83 9.98
N VAL A 15 -89.95 -6.88 11.19
CA VAL A 15 -90.11 -5.89 12.24
C VAL A 15 -89.79 -4.51 11.67
N CYS A 16 -90.81 -3.66 11.52
CA CYS A 16 -90.60 -2.21 11.44
C CYS A 16 -90.11 -1.76 12.81
N VAL A 17 -88.81 -1.95 13.07
CA VAL A 17 -88.13 -1.08 14.02
C VAL A 17 -88.15 0.27 13.34
N PHE A 18 -88.96 1.18 13.89
CA PHE A 18 -88.68 2.60 13.77
C PHE A 18 -87.28 2.82 14.36
N PHE A 19 -86.23 2.62 13.56
CA PHE A 19 -85.04 3.42 13.74
C PHE A 19 -85.41 4.78 13.18
N VAL A 20 -86.04 5.58 14.02
CA VAL A 20 -85.75 7.00 14.04
C VAL A 20 -84.24 7.05 14.30
N GLN A 21 -83.44 7.13 13.24
CA GLN A 21 -82.08 7.63 13.38
C GLN A 21 -82.24 9.12 13.66
N THR A 22 -82.55 9.44 14.93
CA THR A 22 -82.13 10.68 15.53
C THR A 22 -80.62 10.56 15.60
N GLY A 23 -79.95 10.84 14.48
CA GLY A 23 -78.53 11.12 14.52
C GLY A 23 -78.39 12.27 15.50
N ALA A 24 -77.87 11.99 16.69
CA ALA A 24 -77.60 13.02 17.69
C ALA A 24 -76.67 14.04 17.02
N TRP A 25 -77.18 15.24 16.77
CA TRP A 25 -76.37 16.35 16.28
C TRP A 25 -75.29 16.63 17.34
N GLY A 26 -74.01 16.71 16.97
CA GLY A 26 -72.99 17.14 17.94
C GLY A 26 -73.09 18.63 18.21
N ALA A 27 -72.14 19.13 19.01
CA ALA A 27 -72.14 20.53 19.43
C ALA A 27 -71.83 21.46 18.25
N ILE A 28 -72.37 22.69 18.26
CA ILE A 28 -72.07 23.70 17.22
C ILE A 28 -71.04 24.68 17.76
N PHE A 29 -69.87 24.73 17.11
CA PHE A 29 -68.80 25.68 17.41
C PHE A 29 -68.75 26.78 16.35
N THR A 30 -68.61 28.02 16.78
CA THR A 30 -68.47 29.19 15.91
C THR A 30 -67.07 29.77 16.03
N TRP A 31 -66.42 29.98 14.89
CA TRP A 31 -65.10 30.60 14.80
C TRP A 31 -65.18 32.08 15.18
N ASP A 32 -64.45 32.47 16.22
CA ASP A 32 -64.27 33.87 16.63
C ASP A 32 -62.84 34.39 16.42
N GLY A 33 -61.88 33.48 16.18
CA GLY A 33 -60.48 33.81 15.92
C GLY A 33 -59.77 34.51 17.08
N SER A 34 -60.22 34.33 18.32
CA SER A 34 -59.75 35.14 19.45
C SER A 34 -58.26 34.97 19.80
N ALA A 35 -57.62 33.87 19.39
CA ALA A 35 -56.18 33.63 19.60
C ALA A 35 -55.29 34.30 18.54
N ALA A 36 -55.86 34.77 17.42
CA ALA A 36 -55.17 35.42 16.30
C ALA A 36 -54.02 34.61 15.66
N ASP A 37 -53.95 33.30 15.89
CA ASP A 37 -52.96 32.39 15.30
C ASP A 37 -53.46 31.72 13.99
N GLY A 38 -54.76 31.79 13.72
CA GLY A 38 -55.38 31.18 12.54
C GLY A 38 -55.35 29.65 12.52
N LEU A 39 -55.16 28.98 13.67
CA LEU A 39 -55.07 27.52 13.74
C LEU A 39 -56.40 26.88 14.15
N TRP A 40 -56.90 25.92 13.36
CA TRP A 40 -58.14 25.17 13.65
C TRP A 40 -58.06 24.47 15.01
N ASN A 41 -56.90 23.91 15.35
CA ASN A 41 -56.68 23.09 16.54
C ASN A 41 -56.52 23.92 17.84
N THR A 42 -56.55 25.26 17.76
CA THR A 42 -56.49 26.12 18.93
C THR A 42 -57.90 26.34 19.49
N ALA A 43 -58.24 25.69 20.61
CA ALA A 43 -59.56 25.77 21.26
C ALA A 43 -60.03 27.21 21.53
N ALA A 44 -59.10 28.13 21.81
CA ALA A 44 -59.43 29.53 22.05
C ALA A 44 -60.04 30.24 20.82
N ASN A 45 -59.89 29.74 19.60
CA ASN A 45 -60.51 30.34 18.40
C ASN A 45 -61.98 29.96 18.21
N TRP A 46 -62.52 29.09 19.06
CA TRP A 46 -63.86 28.53 18.94
C TRP A 46 -64.72 28.89 20.15
N THR A 47 -65.92 29.37 19.87
CA THR A 47 -66.97 29.56 20.87
C THR A 47 -68.10 28.54 20.63
N LEU A 48 -68.47 27.78 21.67
CA LEU A 48 -69.63 26.88 21.64
C LEU A 48 -70.93 27.71 21.60
N THR A 49 -71.72 27.60 20.53
CA THR A 49 -72.92 28.44 20.30
C THR A 49 -74.24 27.69 20.39
N ASP A 50 -74.25 26.36 20.27
CA ASP A 50 -75.41 25.51 20.59
C ASP A 50 -74.94 24.25 21.33
N ASN A 51 -75.48 24.01 22.53
CA ASN A 51 -75.14 22.90 23.43
C ASN A 51 -76.36 22.00 23.72
N THR A 52 -77.26 21.84 22.75
CA THR A 52 -78.39 20.93 22.86
C THR A 52 -77.95 19.45 22.98
N VAL A 53 -76.69 19.14 22.67
CA VAL A 53 -76.03 17.82 22.83
C VAL A 53 -74.61 18.02 23.37
N ALA A 54 -74.14 17.13 24.25
CA ALA A 54 -72.83 17.25 24.88
C ALA A 54 -71.68 17.05 23.88
N ASP A 55 -70.68 17.95 23.91
CA ASP A 55 -69.39 17.81 23.22
C ASP A 55 -68.78 16.43 23.55
N ALA A 56 -68.56 15.62 22.51
CA ALA A 56 -68.05 14.26 22.65
C ALA A 56 -66.53 14.22 22.94
N GLY A 57 -65.80 15.33 22.74
CA GLY A 57 -64.35 15.47 22.92
C GLY A 57 -63.92 16.25 24.16
N LEU A 58 -64.74 17.16 24.69
CA LEU A 58 -64.42 18.12 25.77
C LEU A 58 -63.17 18.98 25.52
N ASP A 59 -62.66 19.01 24.28
CA ASP A 59 -61.42 19.69 23.89
C ASP A 59 -61.68 21.11 23.34
N GLY A 60 -62.95 21.51 23.24
CA GLY A 60 -63.35 22.87 22.86
C GLY A 60 -63.06 23.20 21.39
N ILE A 61 -62.88 22.20 20.54
CA ILE A 61 -62.68 22.34 19.10
C ILE A 61 -63.70 21.48 18.35
N PRO A 62 -64.25 21.93 17.21
CA PRO A 62 -65.14 21.11 16.41
C PRO A 62 -64.39 19.91 15.81
N ASN A 63 -64.79 18.70 16.21
CA ASN A 63 -64.30 17.43 15.68
C ASN A 63 -65.40 16.33 15.66
N GLY A 64 -65.17 15.24 14.93
CA GLY A 64 -66.02 14.05 14.92
C GLY A 64 -67.49 14.32 14.52
N VAL A 65 -68.36 14.41 15.53
CA VAL A 65 -69.81 14.63 15.40
C VAL A 65 -70.22 16.10 15.56
N ASP A 66 -69.26 16.99 15.82
CA ASP A 66 -69.50 18.42 16.02
C ASP A 66 -69.53 19.19 14.69
N SER A 67 -70.20 20.34 14.69
CA SER A 67 -70.34 21.19 13.51
C SER A 67 -69.63 22.54 13.71
N ALA A 68 -69.03 23.04 12.63
CA ALA A 68 -68.26 24.28 12.64
C ALA A 68 -68.95 25.38 11.81
N ARG A 69 -69.10 26.57 12.39
CA ARG A 69 -69.58 27.78 11.71
C ARG A 69 -68.46 28.80 11.62
N ILE A 70 -68.22 29.33 10.43
CA ILE A 70 -67.14 30.29 10.13
C ILE A 70 -67.76 31.60 9.62
N PRO A 71 -68.01 32.57 10.52
CA PRO A 71 -68.64 33.84 10.17
C PRO A 71 -67.66 35.00 9.89
N LEU A 72 -66.36 34.75 10.00
CA LEU A 72 -65.33 35.78 9.83
C LEU A 72 -64.51 35.52 8.56
N ALA A 73 -64.21 36.57 7.81
CA ALA A 73 -63.27 36.52 6.70
C ALA A 73 -61.83 36.49 7.24
N GLN A 74 -61.30 35.30 7.49
CA GLN A 74 -59.95 35.05 8.02
C GLN A 74 -59.30 33.82 7.36
N SER A 75 -58.00 33.64 7.57
CA SER A 75 -57.27 32.43 7.19
C SER A 75 -57.21 31.45 8.35
N ILE A 76 -57.59 30.20 8.10
CA ILE A 76 -57.67 29.10 9.06
C ILE A 76 -56.87 27.92 8.52
N THR A 77 -56.00 27.31 9.33
CA THR A 77 -55.17 26.16 8.94
C THR A 77 -55.46 24.96 9.85
N THR A 78 -55.71 23.78 9.27
CA THR A 78 -55.83 22.53 10.05
C THR A 78 -54.46 21.93 10.33
N GLY A 79 -54.21 21.41 11.54
CA GLY A 79 -52.92 20.82 11.92
C GLY A 79 -52.70 19.37 11.47
N GLY A 80 -53.67 18.77 10.76
CA GLY A 80 -53.69 17.36 10.36
C GLY A 80 -55.05 16.96 9.79
N ALA A 81 -55.32 15.66 9.71
CA ALA A 81 -56.61 15.14 9.27
C ALA A 81 -57.73 15.52 10.25
N LEU A 82 -58.89 15.93 9.72
CA LEU A 82 -60.01 16.49 10.45
C LEU A 82 -61.31 15.82 10.02
N THR A 83 -62.16 15.48 10.99
CA THR A 83 -63.52 15.00 10.76
C THR A 83 -64.48 15.89 11.51
N VAL A 84 -65.63 16.23 10.93
CA VAL A 84 -66.72 17.01 11.54
C VAL A 84 -68.08 16.56 11.00
N GLN A 85 -69.17 16.94 11.65
CA GLN A 85 -70.54 16.66 11.21
C GLN A 85 -71.03 17.64 10.14
N GLY A 86 -70.75 18.93 10.29
CA GLY A 86 -71.08 19.96 9.31
C GLY A 86 -70.07 21.10 9.34
N ILE A 87 -69.90 21.81 8.21
CA ILE A 87 -69.12 23.05 8.14
C ILE A 87 -69.93 24.09 7.37
N THR A 88 -70.18 25.24 7.99
CA THR A 88 -70.85 26.38 7.37
C THR A 88 -69.91 27.57 7.24
N PHE A 89 -69.76 28.12 6.03
CA PHE A 89 -69.05 29.37 5.79
C PHE A 89 -70.05 30.49 5.50
N THR A 90 -70.13 31.50 6.36
CA THR A 90 -71.02 32.67 6.17
C THR A 90 -70.29 33.95 5.79
N ALA A 91 -68.96 33.91 5.73
CA ALA A 91 -68.08 34.95 5.19
C ALA A 91 -66.99 34.34 4.29
N GLY A 92 -66.33 35.17 3.48
CA GLY A 92 -65.23 34.77 2.60
C GLY A 92 -63.94 34.42 3.34
N ALA A 93 -63.94 33.28 4.03
CA ALA A 93 -62.79 32.75 4.76
C ALA A 93 -61.89 31.87 3.87
N THR A 94 -60.62 31.72 4.26
CA THR A 94 -59.66 30.78 3.65
C THR A 94 -59.39 29.62 4.59
N LEU A 95 -59.67 28.38 4.19
CA LEU A 95 -59.31 27.16 4.92
C LEU A 95 -58.13 26.46 4.23
N THR A 96 -57.00 26.28 4.91
CA THR A 96 -55.83 25.53 4.43
C THR A 96 -55.74 24.19 5.15
N LEU A 97 -55.69 23.09 4.39
CA LEU A 97 -55.66 21.75 4.95
C LEU A 97 -54.23 21.29 5.27
N GLY A 98 -53.97 20.91 6.51
CA GLY A 98 -52.77 20.14 6.92
C GLY A 98 -52.98 18.63 6.91
N GLY A 99 -54.16 18.15 6.49
CA GLY A 99 -54.55 16.75 6.32
C GLY A 99 -55.97 16.62 5.75
N ASN A 100 -56.42 15.40 5.46
CA ASN A 100 -57.76 15.15 4.85
C ASN A 100 -58.91 15.67 5.72
N LEU A 101 -59.94 16.24 5.10
CA LEU A 101 -61.15 16.74 5.76
C LEU A 101 -62.36 15.84 5.43
N THR A 102 -63.00 15.27 6.44
CA THR A 102 -64.23 14.48 6.31
C THR A 102 -65.41 15.19 6.96
N ILE A 103 -66.50 15.35 6.20
CA ILE A 103 -67.76 15.95 6.66
C ILE A 103 -68.81 14.84 6.63
N ASN A 104 -69.13 14.30 7.80
CA ASN A 104 -70.01 13.13 7.96
C ASN A 104 -71.47 13.44 7.62
N GLY A 105 -71.85 14.71 7.66
CA GLY A 105 -73.21 15.13 7.45
C GLY A 105 -73.74 14.87 6.04
N ASP A 106 -74.95 14.32 6.00
CA ASP A 106 -75.64 13.87 4.80
C ASP A 106 -77.08 14.39 4.73
N ASN A 107 -77.42 15.43 5.51
CA ASN A 107 -78.72 16.12 5.44
C ASN A 107 -78.58 17.55 4.90
N TRP A 108 -79.64 18.11 4.30
CA TRP A 108 -79.65 19.51 3.81
C TRP A 108 -79.83 20.53 4.96
N ASP A 109 -79.27 20.24 6.12
CA ASP A 109 -79.23 21.17 7.24
C ASP A 109 -77.86 21.88 7.24
N PRO A 110 -77.79 23.21 7.40
CA PRO A 110 -76.53 23.96 7.43
C PRO A 110 -75.50 23.42 8.41
N ASP A 111 -75.95 22.81 9.51
CA ASP A 111 -75.10 22.22 10.54
C ASP A 111 -74.83 20.72 10.31
N ASN A 112 -75.21 20.16 9.16
CA ASN A 112 -75.11 18.72 8.88
C ASN A 112 -74.72 18.44 7.42
N ALA A 113 -73.97 19.36 6.80
CA ALA A 113 -73.27 19.16 5.54
C ALA A 113 -72.19 20.24 5.36
N LEU A 114 -71.59 20.31 4.17
CA LEU A 114 -70.78 21.46 3.76
C LEU A 114 -71.68 22.56 3.17
N TYR A 115 -71.80 23.67 3.88
CA TYR A 115 -72.62 24.82 3.50
C TYR A 115 -71.79 26.06 3.26
N LEU A 116 -72.09 26.75 2.17
CA LEU A 116 -71.37 27.93 1.72
C LEU A 116 -72.36 29.06 1.46
N GLU A 117 -72.31 30.17 2.18
CA GLU A 117 -73.30 31.25 2.12
C GLU A 117 -72.71 32.61 1.71
N SER A 118 -71.46 32.64 1.27
CA SER A 118 -70.74 33.86 0.94
C SER A 118 -69.86 33.71 -0.30
N THR A 119 -69.37 34.83 -0.82
CA THR A 119 -68.33 34.87 -1.84
C THR A 119 -66.96 35.07 -1.20
N GLY A 120 -65.89 34.74 -1.94
CA GLY A 120 -64.52 34.85 -1.44
C GLY A 120 -64.11 33.72 -0.48
N ILE A 121 -64.89 32.63 -0.42
CA ILE A 121 -64.50 31.44 0.33
C ILE A 121 -63.38 30.73 -0.46
N THR A 122 -62.29 30.40 0.20
CA THR A 122 -61.15 29.70 -0.40
C THR A 122 -60.80 28.46 0.42
N ILE A 123 -60.50 27.35 -0.25
CA ILE A 123 -60.01 26.12 0.34
C ILE A 123 -58.70 25.74 -0.35
N ASN A 124 -57.60 25.69 0.40
CA ASN A 124 -56.31 25.21 -0.09
C ASN A 124 -56.12 23.73 0.33
N LEU A 125 -56.07 22.82 -0.64
CA LEU A 125 -56.00 21.37 -0.42
C LEU A 125 -54.59 20.91 0.00
N GLY A 126 -53.53 21.49 -0.58
CA GLY A 126 -52.15 21.15 -0.21
C GLY A 126 -51.76 19.67 -0.40
N GLY A 127 -52.40 18.95 -1.34
CA GLY A 127 -52.21 17.51 -1.52
C GLY A 127 -53.26 16.64 -0.82
N ASN A 128 -54.18 17.22 -0.04
CA ASN A 128 -55.16 16.52 0.79
C ASN A 128 -56.56 16.48 0.16
N ASP A 129 -57.38 15.55 0.63
CA ASP A 129 -58.74 15.32 0.12
C ASP A 129 -59.82 15.89 1.05
N ILE A 130 -60.95 16.31 0.47
CA ILE A 130 -62.21 16.59 1.16
C ILE A 130 -63.22 15.50 0.79
N THR A 131 -63.92 14.96 1.78
CA THR A 131 -65.07 14.06 1.57
C THR A 131 -66.28 14.62 2.29
N ALA A 132 -67.35 14.93 1.56
CA ALA A 132 -68.62 15.40 2.10
C ALA A 132 -69.79 14.55 1.63
N GLY A 133 -70.73 14.23 2.52
CA GLY A 133 -71.99 13.58 2.12
C GLY A 133 -72.81 14.49 1.20
N LYS A 134 -72.94 15.77 1.59
CA LYS A 134 -73.64 16.80 0.83
C LYS A 134 -72.84 18.10 0.80
N THR A 135 -72.95 18.83 -0.31
CA THR A 135 -72.38 20.18 -0.48
C THR A 135 -73.44 21.12 -1.00
N HIS A 136 -73.63 22.26 -0.35
CA HIS A 136 -74.62 23.27 -0.74
C HIS A 136 -73.94 24.62 -1.00
N PHE A 137 -74.13 25.15 -2.19
CA PHE A 137 -73.79 26.52 -2.57
C PHE A 137 -74.99 27.46 -2.38
N GLY A 138 -75.06 28.08 -1.22
CA GLY A 138 -75.99 29.16 -0.84
C GLY A 138 -77.33 28.68 -0.31
N LEU A 139 -77.71 29.04 0.92
CA LEU A 139 -79.10 28.98 1.39
C LEU A 139 -79.85 30.27 1.04
N ASP A 140 -79.29 31.41 1.47
CA ASP A 140 -79.94 32.72 1.40
C ASP A 140 -79.35 33.71 0.38
N ASN A 141 -78.10 33.51 -0.05
CA ASN A 141 -77.30 34.47 -0.83
C ASN A 141 -76.49 33.82 -1.96
N GLN A 142 -75.84 34.66 -2.77
CA GLN A 142 -74.83 34.25 -3.74
C GLN A 142 -73.63 33.61 -3.04
N CYS A 143 -73.19 32.45 -3.52
CA CYS A 143 -72.02 31.74 -3.02
C CYS A 143 -70.89 31.69 -4.06
N GLY A 144 -69.65 31.85 -3.62
CA GLY A 144 -68.46 31.61 -4.45
C GLY A 144 -67.37 30.89 -3.66
N LEU A 145 -66.97 29.70 -4.13
CA LEU A 145 -65.89 28.90 -3.55
C LEU A 145 -64.72 28.80 -4.53
N THR A 146 -63.51 29.03 -4.03
CA THR A 146 -62.25 28.72 -4.71
C THR A 146 -61.59 27.52 -4.04
N VAL A 147 -61.16 26.53 -4.80
CA VAL A 147 -60.41 25.36 -4.33
C VAL A 147 -59.05 25.36 -5.03
N ASN A 148 -57.96 25.32 -4.28
CA ASN A 148 -56.62 25.44 -4.82
C ASN A 148 -55.70 24.32 -4.31
N GLY A 149 -54.89 23.76 -5.20
CA GLY A 149 -53.90 22.73 -4.89
C GLY A 149 -54.39 21.33 -5.19
N ALA A 150 -53.44 20.41 -5.44
CA ALA A 150 -53.75 19.03 -5.80
C ALA A 150 -54.55 18.34 -4.68
N GLY A 151 -55.56 17.56 -5.05
CA GLY A 151 -56.43 16.84 -4.13
C GLY A 151 -57.86 16.71 -4.64
N ASN A 152 -58.63 15.82 -4.05
CA ASN A 152 -60.02 15.55 -4.42
C ASN A 152 -60.97 16.17 -3.40
N PHE A 153 -61.81 17.10 -3.84
CA PHE A 153 -63.05 17.45 -3.14
C PHE A 153 -64.18 16.56 -3.67
N THR A 154 -64.47 15.51 -2.92
CA THR A 154 -65.55 14.55 -3.21
C THR A 154 -66.83 14.91 -2.46
N THR A 155 -67.95 14.99 -3.17
CA THR A 155 -69.30 15.11 -2.59
C THR A 155 -70.26 14.07 -3.17
N ASN A 156 -71.18 13.52 -2.38
CA ASN A 156 -72.18 12.61 -2.96
C ASN A 156 -73.26 13.35 -3.74
N THR A 157 -73.79 14.43 -3.16
CA THR A 157 -74.80 15.28 -3.79
C THR A 157 -74.42 16.75 -3.66
N VAL A 158 -74.66 17.50 -4.73
CA VAL A 158 -74.49 18.95 -4.75
C VAL A 158 -75.85 19.65 -4.91
N ASP A 159 -76.08 20.72 -4.16
CA ASP A 159 -77.24 21.59 -4.28
C ASP A 159 -76.79 23.04 -4.39
N THR A 160 -77.58 23.84 -5.08
CA THR A 160 -77.29 25.25 -5.38
C THR A 160 -78.57 26.05 -5.27
N ARG A 161 -78.49 27.27 -4.75
CA ARG A 161 -79.64 28.18 -4.77
C ARG A 161 -80.02 28.55 -6.20
N GLN A 162 -81.21 28.12 -6.61
CA GLN A 162 -81.76 28.26 -7.96
C GLN A 162 -81.92 29.71 -8.46
N THR A 163 -81.99 30.69 -7.56
CA THR A 163 -82.19 32.11 -7.88
C THR A 163 -80.92 32.97 -7.76
N ALA A 164 -79.77 32.37 -7.41
CA ALA A 164 -78.51 33.09 -7.22
C ALA A 164 -77.45 32.62 -8.22
N ASN A 165 -76.44 33.47 -8.47
CA ASN A 165 -75.33 33.19 -9.38
C ASN A 165 -74.15 32.59 -8.60
N ASN A 166 -74.13 31.29 -8.43
CA ASN A 166 -73.10 30.60 -7.64
C ASN A 166 -71.87 30.26 -8.48
N SER A 167 -70.72 30.13 -7.83
CA SER A 167 -69.49 29.68 -8.50
C SER A 167 -68.64 28.71 -7.68
N LEU A 168 -67.98 27.79 -8.39
CA LEU A 168 -66.89 26.94 -7.92
C LEU A 168 -65.69 27.12 -8.86
N LEU A 169 -64.59 27.64 -8.33
CA LEU A 169 -63.33 27.83 -9.05
C LEU A 169 -62.31 26.79 -8.57
N LEU A 170 -61.69 26.04 -9.48
CA LEU A 170 -60.70 24.99 -9.16
C LEU A 170 -59.34 25.34 -9.80
N TYR A 171 -58.28 25.34 -9.00
CA TYR A 171 -56.92 25.66 -9.46
C TYR A 171 -55.89 24.65 -8.97
N SER A 172 -54.77 24.56 -9.70
CA SER A 172 -53.58 23.78 -9.35
C SER A 172 -53.89 22.29 -9.12
N ASP A 173 -54.37 21.59 -10.14
CA ASP A 173 -54.74 20.16 -10.12
C ASP A 173 -55.88 19.78 -9.13
N ALA A 174 -56.66 20.74 -8.66
CA ALA A 174 -57.81 20.47 -7.79
C ALA A 174 -58.89 19.68 -8.55
N ARG A 175 -59.43 18.63 -7.93
CA ARG A 175 -60.53 17.83 -8.49
C ARG A 175 -61.81 17.98 -7.67
N PHE A 176 -62.90 18.43 -8.29
CA PHE A 176 -64.24 18.34 -7.70
C PHE A 176 -64.97 17.10 -8.22
N LYS A 177 -65.27 16.15 -7.34
CA LYS A 177 -65.87 14.87 -7.70
C LYS A 177 -67.29 14.75 -7.13
N ILE A 178 -68.26 14.54 -8.01
CA ILE A 178 -69.63 14.21 -7.64
C ILE A 178 -69.82 12.70 -7.80
N THR A 179 -70.34 12.01 -6.79
CA THR A 179 -70.48 10.54 -6.85
C THR A 179 -71.89 10.06 -7.18
N SER A 180 -72.94 10.88 -7.02
CA SER A 180 -74.33 10.49 -7.29
C SER A 180 -75.07 11.43 -8.25
N GLY A 181 -75.35 12.67 -7.86
CA GLY A 181 -76.17 13.61 -8.64
C GLY A 181 -76.23 15.00 -8.01
N GLY A 182 -77.10 15.88 -8.50
CA GLY A 182 -77.25 17.20 -7.90
C GLY A 182 -78.57 17.93 -8.22
N TYR A 183 -78.95 18.83 -7.33
CA TYR A 183 -80.05 19.79 -7.49
C TYR A 183 -79.47 21.11 -8.01
N LEU A 184 -79.19 21.13 -9.32
CA LEU A 184 -78.59 22.26 -10.02
C LEU A 184 -79.63 23.02 -10.87
N ASP A 185 -80.86 23.11 -10.38
CA ASP A 185 -82.06 23.51 -11.12
C ASP A 185 -82.31 25.01 -11.09
N HIS A 186 -81.44 25.77 -11.73
CA HIS A 186 -81.53 27.23 -11.79
C HIS A 186 -82.67 27.76 -12.67
N THR A 187 -83.63 28.42 -12.02
CA THR A 187 -84.76 29.11 -12.68
C THR A 187 -84.43 30.54 -13.11
N THR A 188 -83.63 31.27 -12.33
CA THR A 188 -83.24 32.67 -12.60
C THR A 188 -81.78 32.97 -12.29
N GLY A 189 -81.12 32.14 -11.47
CA GLY A 189 -79.69 32.22 -11.16
C GLY A 189 -78.83 31.39 -12.11
N SER A 190 -77.61 31.08 -11.67
CA SER A 190 -76.67 30.20 -12.40
C SER A 190 -75.72 29.45 -11.45
N MET A 191 -75.07 28.41 -11.96
CA MET A 191 -73.88 27.81 -11.34
C MET A 191 -72.75 27.78 -12.36
N LEU A 192 -71.63 28.42 -12.02
CA LEU A 192 -70.40 28.40 -12.81
C LEU A 192 -69.37 27.49 -12.16
N PHE A 193 -69.00 26.41 -12.84
CA PHE A 193 -67.79 25.64 -12.55
C PHE A 193 -66.67 26.16 -13.46
N SER A 194 -65.61 26.72 -12.88
CA SER A 194 -64.47 27.19 -13.65
C SER A 194 -63.14 26.91 -12.97
N GLY A 195 -62.02 27.24 -13.62
CA GLY A 195 -60.70 26.94 -13.09
C GLY A 195 -59.57 27.05 -14.11
N ASP A 196 -58.55 26.22 -13.94
CA ASP A 196 -57.48 25.99 -14.91
C ASP A 196 -57.56 24.61 -15.59
N SER A 197 -56.85 24.47 -16.70
CA SER A 197 -56.87 23.25 -17.53
C SER A 197 -56.24 22.01 -16.87
N SER A 198 -55.62 22.18 -15.69
CA SER A 198 -55.06 21.10 -14.89
C SER A 198 -56.10 20.53 -13.91
N SER A 199 -57.04 21.38 -13.50
CA SER A 199 -58.11 21.06 -12.56
C SER A 199 -59.28 20.36 -13.24
N SER A 200 -60.03 19.59 -12.47
CA SER A 200 -61.03 18.67 -13.00
C SER A 200 -62.36 18.67 -12.26
N ILE A 201 -63.45 18.49 -13.00
CA ILE A 201 -64.75 18.08 -12.47
C ILE A 201 -65.03 16.64 -12.88
N ASP A 202 -65.21 15.74 -11.91
CA ASP A 202 -65.47 14.32 -12.13
C ASP A 202 -66.94 14.00 -11.83
N LEU A 203 -67.68 13.60 -12.88
CA LEU A 203 -69.10 13.27 -12.83
C LEU A 203 -69.31 11.76 -12.87
N PRO A 204 -70.34 11.21 -12.20
CA PRO A 204 -70.66 9.80 -12.29
C PRO A 204 -71.33 9.47 -13.63
N THR A 205 -71.18 8.23 -14.11
CA THR A 205 -71.81 7.75 -15.36
C THR A 205 -73.34 7.84 -15.36
N GLY A 206 -73.97 7.89 -14.18
CA GLY A 206 -75.41 8.02 -13.97
C GLY A 206 -75.88 9.41 -13.52
N PHE A 207 -75.11 10.48 -13.74
CA PHE A 207 -75.43 11.81 -13.23
C PHE A 207 -76.84 12.28 -13.65
N THR A 208 -77.64 12.73 -12.66
CA THR A 208 -78.98 13.30 -12.86
C THR A 208 -79.09 14.68 -12.20
N ALA A 209 -79.71 15.62 -12.92
CA ALA A 209 -80.09 16.95 -12.44
C ALA A 209 -81.47 17.37 -13.02
N PRO A 210 -82.35 18.04 -12.24
CA PRO A 210 -83.65 18.52 -12.72
C PRO A 210 -83.51 19.70 -13.71
N ALA A 211 -84.51 19.93 -14.56
CA ALA A 211 -84.58 21.09 -15.46
C ALA A 211 -85.29 22.29 -14.79
N PRO A 212 -85.02 23.56 -15.19
CA PRO A 212 -83.96 24.03 -16.09
C PRO A 212 -82.63 24.21 -15.35
N THR A 213 -81.48 23.96 -16.00
CA THR A 213 -80.15 24.13 -15.41
C THR A 213 -79.38 25.23 -16.14
N ASN A 214 -79.25 26.41 -15.53
CA ASN A 214 -78.29 27.43 -15.98
C ASN A 214 -76.91 27.13 -15.38
N VAL A 215 -76.31 26.01 -15.80
CA VAL A 215 -75.03 25.50 -15.28
C VAL A 215 -73.99 25.56 -16.39
N THR A 216 -72.86 26.17 -16.10
CA THR A 216 -71.76 26.36 -17.05
C THR A 216 -70.49 25.72 -16.50
N ILE A 217 -69.77 24.98 -17.34
CA ILE A 217 -68.45 24.41 -17.02
C ILE A 217 -67.45 24.98 -18.03
N GLU A 218 -66.45 25.72 -17.56
CA GLU A 218 -65.46 26.41 -18.38
C GLU A 218 -64.05 26.21 -17.84
N ASN A 219 -63.04 26.09 -18.71
CA ASN A 219 -61.63 26.02 -18.32
C ASN A 219 -61.26 24.87 -17.36
N LEU A 220 -62.04 23.80 -17.30
CA LEU A 220 -61.79 22.60 -16.48
C LEU A 220 -61.72 21.35 -17.35
N GLN A 221 -60.95 20.34 -16.91
CA GLN A 221 -61.11 18.99 -17.45
C GLN A 221 -62.41 18.37 -16.93
N ILE A 222 -63.27 17.90 -17.84
CA ILE A 222 -64.43 17.10 -17.45
C ILE A 222 -63.99 15.64 -17.43
N LEU A 223 -64.24 14.95 -16.33
CA LEU A 223 -64.05 13.52 -16.19
C LEU A 223 -65.43 12.88 -16.01
N VAL A 224 -65.59 11.69 -16.57
CA VAL A 224 -66.75 10.84 -16.29
C VAL A 224 -66.22 9.53 -15.70
N ALA A 225 -66.57 9.28 -14.44
CA ALA A 225 -66.07 8.17 -13.62
C ALA A 225 -64.53 8.06 -13.65
N GLY A 226 -63.85 9.21 -13.52
CA GLY A 226 -62.39 9.30 -13.45
C GLY A 226 -61.67 9.26 -14.79
N VAL A 227 -62.37 9.22 -15.92
CA VAL A 227 -61.77 9.21 -17.26
C VAL A 227 -61.99 10.53 -17.97
N SER A 228 -60.92 11.12 -18.52
CA SER A 228 -60.98 12.38 -19.27
C SER A 228 -61.98 12.29 -20.41
N PHE A 229 -62.87 13.26 -20.44
CA PHE A 229 -63.91 13.43 -21.44
C PHE A 229 -63.48 14.56 -22.39
N SER A 230 -63.52 14.33 -23.69
CA SER A 230 -63.14 15.33 -24.70
C SER A 230 -64.13 15.38 -25.85
N ILE A 231 -64.38 16.60 -26.34
CA ILE A 231 -65.15 16.85 -27.56
C ILE A 231 -64.25 17.61 -28.52
N THR A 232 -63.92 16.99 -29.65
CA THR A 232 -63.05 17.59 -30.66
C THR A 232 -63.71 17.57 -32.03
N ALA A 233 -63.68 18.70 -32.75
CA ALA A 233 -64.05 18.76 -34.16
C ALA A 233 -62.79 18.68 -35.02
N THR A 234 -62.72 17.71 -35.93
CA THR A 234 -61.57 17.53 -36.83
C THR A 234 -62.03 17.43 -38.29
N PRO A 235 -61.62 18.35 -39.19
CA PRO A 235 -61.00 19.66 -38.90
C PRO A 235 -61.92 20.55 -38.04
N GLU A 236 -61.39 21.65 -37.47
CA GLU A 236 -62.22 22.63 -36.74
C GLU A 236 -63.40 23.11 -37.61
N LEU A 237 -64.55 23.40 -36.99
CA LEU A 237 -65.75 23.84 -37.72
C LEU A 237 -65.42 25.07 -38.56
N THR A 238 -65.58 24.94 -39.87
CA THR A 238 -65.20 25.96 -40.87
C THR A 238 -66.25 25.98 -41.98
N THR A 239 -66.55 27.16 -42.52
CA THR A 239 -67.48 27.37 -43.64
C THR A 239 -67.20 26.39 -44.78
N GLY A 240 -68.25 25.74 -45.30
CA GLY A 240 -68.14 24.82 -46.43
C GLY A 240 -67.46 23.48 -46.14
N LEU A 241 -67.02 23.21 -44.91
CA LEU A 241 -66.40 21.94 -44.52
C LEU A 241 -67.34 21.08 -43.67
N THR A 242 -67.11 19.77 -43.74
CA THR A 242 -67.68 18.80 -42.80
C THR A 242 -66.59 18.42 -41.79
N SER A 243 -66.87 18.70 -40.52
CA SER A 243 -66.04 18.30 -39.40
C SER A 243 -66.58 17.02 -38.77
N VAL A 244 -65.68 16.12 -38.39
CA VAL A 244 -66.04 14.98 -37.54
C VAL A 244 -65.91 15.43 -36.09
N VAL A 245 -67.03 15.49 -35.37
CA VAL A 245 -67.03 15.73 -33.93
C VAL A 245 -66.91 14.39 -33.23
N ASN A 246 -65.76 14.18 -32.59
CA ASN A 246 -65.49 13.04 -31.73
C ASN A 246 -65.79 13.43 -30.28
N ILE A 247 -66.67 12.67 -29.64
CA ILE A 247 -66.89 12.67 -28.21
C ILE A 247 -66.16 11.44 -27.66
N THR A 248 -65.05 11.64 -26.99
CA THR A 248 -64.20 10.56 -26.44
C THR A 248 -64.25 10.59 -24.92
N GLY A 249 -64.47 9.43 -24.29
CA GLY A 249 -64.60 9.31 -22.84
C GLY A 249 -64.85 7.86 -22.42
N SER A 250 -65.21 7.62 -21.15
CA SER A 250 -65.63 6.30 -20.68
C SER A 250 -67.14 6.26 -20.49
N PHE A 251 -67.84 5.66 -21.44
CA PHE A 251 -69.29 5.49 -21.42
C PHE A 251 -69.67 4.10 -21.94
N THR A 252 -70.87 3.63 -21.60
CA THR A 252 -71.36 2.31 -22.05
C THR A 252 -71.85 2.38 -23.49
N ASP A 253 -71.90 1.24 -24.18
CA ASP A 253 -72.52 1.12 -25.51
C ASP A 253 -74.05 1.36 -25.49
N THR A 254 -74.65 1.41 -24.30
CA THR A 254 -76.04 1.82 -24.05
C THR A 254 -76.21 3.33 -23.82
N GLN A 255 -75.12 4.11 -23.73
CA GLN A 255 -75.19 5.54 -23.45
C GLN A 255 -75.78 6.30 -24.64
N THR A 256 -76.89 7.01 -24.45
CA THR A 256 -77.49 7.85 -25.50
C THR A 256 -77.04 9.29 -25.35
N PHE A 257 -76.32 9.81 -26.35
CA PHE A 257 -75.98 11.22 -26.44
C PHE A 257 -77.13 12.02 -27.03
N PHE A 258 -77.28 13.24 -26.56
CA PHE A 258 -78.28 14.20 -27.01
C PHE A 258 -77.61 15.53 -27.30
N PHE A 259 -78.31 16.40 -28.03
CA PHE A 259 -77.87 17.76 -28.25
C PHE A 259 -79.04 18.75 -28.19
N THR A 260 -78.70 20.01 -27.92
CA THR A 260 -79.48 21.19 -28.29
C THR A 260 -78.64 22.00 -29.25
N ALA A 261 -79.28 22.79 -30.09
CA ALA A 261 -78.58 23.68 -31.00
C ALA A 261 -79.18 25.08 -30.91
N THR A 262 -78.34 26.09 -30.84
CA THR A 262 -78.76 27.49 -30.96
C THR A 262 -78.21 27.99 -32.28
N VAL A 263 -79.10 28.21 -33.25
CA VAL A 263 -78.77 28.89 -34.50
C VAL A 263 -78.87 30.39 -34.22
N THR A 264 -77.77 31.10 -34.48
CA THR A 264 -77.73 32.56 -34.45
C THR A 264 -77.83 33.06 -35.88
N ASP A 265 -78.90 33.78 -36.17
CA ASP A 265 -79.20 34.42 -37.46
C ASP A 265 -79.51 35.90 -37.15
N ALA A 266 -78.49 36.74 -37.24
CA ALA A 266 -78.54 38.16 -36.95
C ALA A 266 -78.75 39.01 -38.23
N GLY A 267 -78.70 38.39 -39.41
CA GLY A 267 -78.92 38.98 -40.73
C GLY A 267 -80.29 38.63 -41.34
N VAL A 268 -80.55 39.07 -42.59
CA VAL A 268 -81.74 38.64 -43.38
C VAL A 268 -81.37 38.32 -44.83
N THR A 269 -80.08 38.14 -45.12
CA THR A 269 -79.55 38.09 -46.49
C THR A 269 -79.28 36.68 -47.00
N THR A 270 -78.98 35.72 -46.13
CA THR A 270 -78.93 34.29 -46.43
C THR A 270 -79.78 33.49 -45.43
N ASN A 271 -80.16 32.26 -45.79
CA ASN A 271 -80.92 31.34 -44.92
C ASN A 271 -80.01 30.14 -44.66
N GLU A 272 -79.22 30.21 -43.60
CA GLU A 272 -78.16 29.26 -43.25
C GLU A 272 -78.77 27.91 -42.86
N SER A 273 -78.26 26.83 -43.44
CA SER A 273 -78.69 25.47 -43.10
C SER A 273 -77.51 24.63 -42.65
N TYR A 274 -77.41 24.43 -41.33
CA TYR A 274 -76.37 23.60 -40.70
C TYR A 274 -76.79 22.14 -40.73
N THR A 275 -75.89 21.22 -41.06
CA THR A 275 -76.23 19.79 -41.04
C THR A 275 -75.57 19.10 -39.84
N ILE A 276 -76.37 18.51 -38.95
CA ILE A 276 -75.90 17.67 -37.85
C ILE A 276 -76.29 16.22 -38.17
N ASN A 277 -75.28 15.38 -38.40
CA ASN A 277 -75.42 13.97 -38.74
C ASN A 277 -76.41 13.71 -39.89
N GLY A 278 -76.30 14.49 -40.97
CA GLY A 278 -77.16 14.38 -42.16
C GLY A 278 -78.53 15.05 -42.06
N THR A 279 -78.91 15.59 -40.90
CA THR A 279 -80.17 16.35 -40.72
C THR A 279 -79.90 17.85 -40.77
N ALA A 280 -80.65 18.57 -41.58
CA ALA A 280 -80.52 20.02 -41.77
C ALA A 280 -81.30 20.81 -40.71
N TYR A 281 -80.68 21.86 -40.18
CA TYR A 281 -81.24 22.76 -39.16
C TYR A 281 -81.04 24.21 -39.61
N THR A 282 -82.16 24.92 -39.80
CA THR A 282 -82.20 26.36 -40.12
C THR A 282 -82.64 27.21 -38.92
N ASP A 283 -83.12 26.58 -37.85
CA ASP A 283 -83.59 27.24 -36.63
C ASP A 283 -82.97 26.59 -35.39
N SER A 284 -83.00 27.31 -34.26
CA SER A 284 -82.58 26.77 -32.97
C SER A 284 -83.40 25.55 -32.56
N VAL A 285 -82.71 24.50 -32.09
CA VAL A 285 -83.26 23.28 -31.50
C VAL A 285 -83.25 23.41 -29.98
N ALA A 286 -84.31 24.00 -29.43
CA ALA A 286 -84.47 24.20 -27.98
C ALA A 286 -84.78 22.90 -27.22
N ALA A 287 -85.42 21.92 -27.88
CA ALA A 287 -85.73 20.62 -27.28
C ALA A 287 -84.56 19.65 -27.45
N LYS A 288 -84.20 18.97 -26.38
CA LYS A 288 -83.15 17.96 -26.37
C LYS A 288 -83.42 16.84 -27.36
N THR A 289 -82.58 16.76 -28.40
CA THR A 289 -82.76 15.83 -29.52
C THR A 289 -81.70 14.72 -29.44
N ALA A 290 -82.10 13.47 -29.67
CA ALA A 290 -81.17 12.33 -29.61
C ALA A 290 -80.14 12.41 -30.76
N LEU A 291 -78.86 12.36 -30.40
CA LEU A 291 -77.73 12.33 -31.33
C LEU A 291 -77.31 10.88 -31.68
N GLY A 292 -77.58 9.95 -30.76
CA GLY A 292 -77.43 8.50 -30.93
C GLY A 292 -76.61 7.83 -29.81
N THR A 293 -76.36 6.53 -29.96
CA THR A 293 -75.52 5.72 -29.05
C THR A 293 -74.19 5.34 -29.72
N PRO A 294 -73.13 5.05 -28.95
CA PRO A 294 -71.87 4.48 -29.46
C PRO A 294 -72.07 3.14 -30.16
N ALA A 295 -71.18 2.81 -31.09
CA ALA A 295 -71.18 1.50 -31.76
C ALA A 295 -70.59 0.42 -30.84
N ALA A 296 -71.17 -0.79 -30.86
CA ALA A 296 -70.66 -1.94 -30.13
C ALA A 296 -69.22 -2.27 -30.58
N GLY A 297 -68.25 -2.19 -29.66
CA GLY A 297 -66.82 -2.46 -29.91
C GLY A 297 -65.90 -1.22 -29.86
N THR A 298 -66.44 -0.01 -29.94
CA THR A 298 -65.70 1.26 -29.70
C THR A 298 -66.40 2.11 -28.66
N PRO A 299 -66.66 1.61 -27.44
CA PRO A 299 -67.53 2.27 -26.46
C PRO A 299 -66.95 3.59 -25.94
N ASN A 300 -65.68 3.90 -26.20
CA ASN A 300 -65.00 5.08 -25.66
C ASN A 300 -64.92 6.26 -26.64
N THR A 301 -65.47 6.15 -27.86
CA THR A 301 -65.50 7.26 -28.82
C THR A 301 -66.79 7.23 -29.63
N PHE A 302 -67.49 8.36 -29.64
CA PHE A 302 -68.72 8.59 -30.37
C PHE A 302 -68.52 9.73 -31.37
N SER A 303 -68.63 9.42 -32.67
CA SER A 303 -68.30 10.38 -33.73
C SER A 303 -69.53 10.80 -34.52
N ARG A 304 -69.70 12.09 -34.81
CA ARG A 304 -70.80 12.61 -35.64
C ARG A 304 -70.32 13.70 -36.58
N ASN A 305 -70.87 13.71 -37.79
CA ASN A 305 -70.53 14.72 -38.79
C ASN A 305 -71.34 15.99 -38.55
N ILE A 306 -70.67 17.13 -38.60
CA ILE A 306 -71.29 18.45 -38.57
C ILE A 306 -70.79 19.22 -39.79
N THR A 307 -71.70 19.71 -40.60
CA THR A 307 -71.39 20.47 -41.82
C THR A 307 -71.86 21.90 -41.65
N ILE A 308 -70.92 22.84 -41.80
CA ILE A 308 -71.21 24.26 -41.90
C ILE A 308 -71.50 24.59 -43.36
N PRO A 309 -72.57 25.35 -43.68
CA PRO A 309 -72.89 25.68 -45.07
C PRO A 309 -71.77 26.51 -45.73
N ALA A 310 -71.74 26.51 -47.06
CA ALA A 310 -70.68 27.16 -47.85
C ALA A 310 -70.70 28.70 -47.75
N THR A 311 -71.82 29.27 -47.32
CA THR A 311 -72.02 30.70 -47.09
C THR A 311 -72.73 30.85 -45.74
N VAL A 312 -72.16 31.66 -44.85
CA VAL A 312 -72.74 32.08 -43.58
C VAL A 312 -72.47 33.57 -43.44
N ASP A 313 -73.48 34.36 -43.08
CA ASP A 313 -73.31 35.80 -42.84
C ASP A 313 -72.43 36.06 -41.60
N ALA A 314 -71.70 37.18 -41.59
CA ALA A 314 -70.78 37.49 -40.50
C ALA A 314 -71.53 37.73 -39.18
N GLY A 315 -71.14 37.03 -38.11
CA GLY A 315 -71.86 37.03 -36.83
C GLY A 315 -72.88 35.89 -36.70
N ASP A 316 -73.23 35.21 -37.79
CA ASP A 316 -74.13 34.07 -37.77
C ASP A 316 -73.40 32.78 -37.46
N GLY A 317 -74.12 31.79 -36.95
CA GLY A 317 -73.50 30.57 -36.49
C GLY A 317 -74.43 29.55 -35.88
N ILE A 318 -73.82 28.49 -35.37
CA ILE A 318 -74.47 27.45 -34.60
C ILE A 318 -73.66 27.11 -33.35
N LEU A 319 -74.30 27.16 -32.18
CA LEU A 319 -73.80 26.59 -30.94
C LEU A 319 -74.49 25.24 -30.72
N ILE A 320 -73.73 24.16 -30.66
CA ILE A 320 -74.26 22.82 -30.44
C ILE A 320 -73.79 22.37 -29.06
N GLN A 321 -74.74 22.12 -28.17
CA GLN A 321 -74.46 21.72 -26.81
C GLN A 321 -74.79 20.24 -26.64
N PHE A 322 -73.86 19.46 -26.11
CA PHE A 322 -73.96 18.01 -25.99
C PHE A 322 -74.32 17.59 -24.57
N TYR A 323 -75.01 16.45 -24.46
CA TYR A 323 -75.45 15.88 -23.20
C TYR A 323 -75.33 14.36 -23.21
N MET A 324 -75.03 13.78 -22.04
CA MET A 324 -74.79 12.35 -21.89
C MET A 324 -76.06 11.56 -21.56
N SER A 325 -77.08 12.15 -20.95
CA SER A 325 -78.35 11.48 -20.61
C SER A 325 -79.54 12.42 -20.84
N ALA A 326 -80.78 12.05 -20.49
CA ALA A 326 -81.92 12.97 -20.53
C ALA A 326 -81.79 14.16 -19.53
N SER A 327 -80.84 14.11 -18.59
CA SER A 327 -80.48 15.18 -17.64
C SER A 327 -80.05 16.47 -18.34
N TYR A 328 -80.31 17.66 -17.78
CA TYR A 328 -80.06 18.95 -18.45
C TYR A 328 -78.64 19.51 -18.30
N LEU A 329 -77.71 18.78 -17.66
CA LEU A 329 -76.32 19.23 -17.53
C LEU A 329 -75.55 19.07 -18.87
N PRO A 330 -75.08 20.16 -19.51
CA PRO A 330 -74.26 20.08 -20.70
C PRO A 330 -72.86 19.53 -20.37
N ILE A 331 -72.37 18.60 -21.18
CA ILE A 331 -71.03 17.97 -21.01
C ILE A 331 -69.96 18.59 -21.91
N GLY A 332 -70.35 19.56 -22.73
CA GLY A 332 -69.49 20.28 -23.64
C GLY A 332 -70.27 20.78 -24.84
N SER A 333 -69.65 21.63 -25.64
CA SER A 333 -70.25 22.19 -26.84
C SER A 333 -69.22 22.28 -27.96
N VAL A 334 -69.71 22.29 -29.19
CA VAL A 334 -68.96 22.82 -30.33
C VAL A 334 -69.70 24.04 -30.84
N GLN A 335 -68.96 25.09 -31.13
CA GLN A 335 -69.52 26.32 -31.65
C GLN A 335 -68.86 26.65 -32.97
N TYR A 336 -69.69 27.08 -33.91
CA TYR A 336 -69.27 27.79 -35.09
C TYR A 336 -69.97 29.14 -35.07
N VAL A 337 -69.21 30.21 -35.22
CA VAL A 337 -69.75 31.54 -35.54
C VAL A 337 -68.84 32.10 -36.60
N GLN A 338 -69.39 32.42 -37.76
CA GLN A 338 -68.67 33.05 -38.84
C GLN A 338 -68.00 34.30 -38.29
N ALA A 339 -66.67 34.32 -38.37
CA ALA A 339 -65.89 35.45 -37.90
C ALA A 339 -66.26 36.74 -38.67
N GLY A 340 -65.85 37.88 -38.13
CA GLY A 340 -65.82 39.13 -38.88
C GLY A 340 -64.81 39.06 -40.05
N LYS A 341 -63.85 39.98 -40.09
CA LYS A 341 -62.80 39.94 -41.13
C LYS A 341 -61.68 39.00 -40.68
N GLU A 342 -61.09 38.28 -41.64
CA GLU A 342 -59.80 37.61 -41.43
C GLU A 342 -58.70 38.63 -41.66
N TRP A 343 -57.80 38.76 -40.69
CA TRP A 343 -56.66 39.67 -40.77
C TRP A 343 -55.37 38.89 -40.80
N THR A 344 -54.56 39.11 -41.82
CA THR A 344 -53.21 38.57 -41.92
C THR A 344 -52.21 39.68 -41.65
N ASN A 345 -51.23 39.46 -40.76
CA ASN A 345 -50.16 40.46 -40.58
C ASN A 345 -49.36 40.60 -41.88
N ASN A 346 -49.18 41.82 -42.37
CA ASN A 346 -48.67 42.10 -43.72
C ASN A 346 -47.13 42.04 -43.83
N GLY A 347 -46.48 41.22 -42.99
CA GLY A 347 -45.05 40.89 -43.10
C GLY A 347 -44.07 42.07 -42.95
N GLY A 348 -44.42 43.13 -42.24
CA GLY A 348 -43.47 44.20 -41.85
C GLY A 348 -43.39 45.43 -42.77
N THR A 349 -44.45 45.77 -43.49
CA THR A 349 -44.49 47.03 -44.28
C THR A 349 -44.83 48.29 -43.46
N GLY A 350 -45.09 48.16 -42.15
CA GLY A 350 -45.31 49.27 -41.19
C GLY A 350 -44.45 49.16 -39.92
N ASP A 351 -44.90 49.76 -38.80
CA ASP A 351 -44.13 49.88 -37.54
C ASP A 351 -44.13 48.62 -36.64
N GLY A 352 -44.86 47.58 -37.03
CA GLY A 352 -45.00 46.33 -36.27
C GLY A 352 -45.96 46.39 -35.08
N PHE A 353 -46.56 47.52 -34.72
CA PHE A 353 -47.53 47.56 -33.61
C PHE A 353 -48.90 47.00 -34.00
N TRP A 354 -49.53 46.24 -33.10
CA TRP A 354 -50.88 45.67 -33.30
C TRP A 354 -51.92 46.73 -33.62
N ALA A 355 -51.81 47.91 -33.01
CA ALA A 355 -52.76 49.01 -33.17
C ALA A 355 -52.61 49.79 -34.50
N THR A 356 -51.57 49.52 -35.30
CA THR A 356 -51.31 50.26 -36.54
C THR A 356 -51.97 49.57 -37.74
N ALA A 357 -52.94 50.26 -38.35
CA ALA A 357 -53.80 49.71 -39.40
C ALA A 357 -53.07 49.14 -40.63
N VAL A 358 -51.92 49.71 -41.01
CA VAL A 358 -51.14 49.26 -42.19
C VAL A 358 -50.46 47.91 -41.96
N ASN A 359 -50.30 47.48 -40.71
CA ASN A 359 -49.66 46.20 -40.38
C ASN A 359 -50.55 44.98 -40.67
N TRP A 360 -51.80 45.18 -41.07
CA TRP A 360 -52.76 44.13 -41.32
C TRP A 360 -53.29 44.18 -42.76
N ASP A 361 -53.62 43.01 -43.30
CA ASP A 361 -54.31 42.81 -44.58
C ASP A 361 -55.65 42.09 -44.33
N PRO A 362 -56.80 42.67 -44.72
CA PRO A 362 -56.99 44.01 -45.33
C PRO A 362 -56.52 45.14 -44.39
N ALA A 363 -56.29 46.36 -44.88
CA ALA A 363 -55.78 47.47 -44.05
C ALA A 363 -56.81 47.95 -42.99
N GLY A 364 -56.38 48.08 -41.73
CA GLY A 364 -57.21 48.37 -40.54
C GLY A 364 -56.72 47.63 -39.27
N VAL A 365 -57.41 47.79 -38.14
CA VAL A 365 -57.00 47.20 -36.85
C VAL A 365 -57.98 46.09 -36.45
N PRO A 366 -57.51 44.88 -36.10
CA PRO A 366 -58.37 43.79 -35.62
C PRO A 366 -59.19 44.18 -34.37
N THR A 367 -60.44 43.74 -34.34
CA THR A 367 -61.41 43.96 -33.26
C THR A 367 -61.79 42.65 -32.56
N GLY A 368 -62.54 42.70 -31.46
CA GLY A 368 -62.96 41.52 -30.68
C GLY A 368 -63.80 40.48 -31.44
N THR A 369 -64.29 40.79 -32.64
CA THR A 369 -65.02 39.83 -33.50
C THR A 369 -64.16 39.17 -34.58
N ASP A 370 -62.92 39.61 -34.73
CA ASP A 370 -62.05 39.26 -35.86
C ASP A 370 -61.11 38.09 -35.56
N ILE A 371 -60.80 37.28 -36.58
CA ILE A 371 -59.77 36.24 -36.47
C ILE A 371 -58.46 36.79 -37.03
N VAL A 372 -57.41 36.68 -36.23
CA VAL A 372 -56.07 37.18 -36.56
C VAL A 372 -55.13 36.01 -36.83
N THR A 373 -54.45 36.06 -37.98
CA THR A 373 -53.37 35.13 -38.32
C THR A 373 -52.07 35.90 -38.50
N ILE A 374 -51.02 35.48 -37.80
CA ILE A 374 -49.67 36.01 -37.95
C ILE A 374 -48.89 34.97 -38.75
N PRO A 375 -48.62 35.23 -40.04
CA PRO A 375 -47.97 34.27 -40.92
C PRO A 375 -46.47 34.18 -40.62
N SER A 376 -45.82 33.15 -41.14
CA SER A 376 -44.36 32.99 -41.06
C SER A 376 -43.61 34.28 -41.44
N GLY A 377 -42.66 34.70 -40.60
CA GLY A 377 -41.92 35.96 -40.76
C GLY A 377 -42.62 37.22 -40.22
N GLY A 378 -43.91 37.13 -39.84
CA GLY A 378 -44.63 38.22 -39.17
C GLY A 378 -44.14 38.44 -37.74
N THR A 379 -44.00 39.70 -37.31
CA THR A 379 -43.44 40.09 -36.00
C THR A 379 -44.26 41.18 -35.27
N PRO A 380 -45.61 41.11 -35.21
CA PRO A 380 -46.40 42.14 -34.54
C PRO A 380 -46.12 42.23 -33.03
N THR A 381 -46.24 43.44 -32.49
CA THR A 381 -46.05 43.79 -31.08
C THR A 381 -47.31 44.45 -30.51
N ILE A 382 -47.83 43.94 -29.40
CA ILE A 382 -48.82 44.64 -28.58
C ILE A 382 -48.03 45.55 -27.65
N ALA A 383 -48.12 46.86 -27.85
CA ALA A 383 -47.32 47.82 -27.12
C ALA A 383 -47.59 47.77 -25.60
N ALA A 384 -46.58 48.12 -24.80
CA ALA A 384 -46.67 48.12 -23.34
C ALA A 384 -47.89 48.91 -22.82
N GLY A 385 -48.63 48.33 -21.88
CA GLY A 385 -49.84 48.92 -21.28
C GLY A 385 -51.04 49.07 -22.22
N THR A 386 -50.99 48.55 -23.45
CA THR A 386 -52.09 48.65 -24.42
C THR A 386 -52.92 47.37 -24.52
N THR A 387 -54.15 47.49 -24.98
CA THR A 387 -55.06 46.35 -25.21
C THR A 387 -55.22 46.09 -26.71
N ALA A 388 -54.83 44.89 -27.14
CA ALA A 388 -55.22 44.30 -28.41
C ALA A 388 -56.52 43.50 -28.24
N THR A 389 -57.39 43.54 -29.24
CA THR A 389 -58.62 42.75 -29.26
C THR A 389 -58.65 41.86 -30.49
N ALA A 390 -59.06 40.61 -30.32
CA ALA A 390 -59.37 39.66 -31.39
C ALA A 390 -60.43 38.69 -30.86
N LYS A 391 -61.13 37.98 -31.74
CA LYS A 391 -61.84 36.77 -31.34
C LYS A 391 -60.86 35.64 -31.05
N ARG A 392 -59.90 35.46 -31.96
CA ARG A 392 -58.82 34.47 -31.87
C ARG A 392 -57.55 34.99 -32.54
N ALA A 393 -56.39 34.68 -31.97
CA ALA A 393 -55.09 34.95 -32.58
C ALA A 393 -54.31 33.65 -32.83
N THR A 394 -53.79 33.46 -34.03
CA THR A 394 -52.93 32.31 -34.40
C THR A 394 -51.55 32.81 -34.81
N VAL A 395 -50.52 32.42 -34.07
CA VAL A 395 -49.11 32.60 -34.42
C VAL A 395 -48.66 31.37 -35.20
N GLN A 396 -48.31 31.53 -36.49
CA GLN A 396 -47.84 30.40 -37.30
C GLN A 396 -46.36 30.08 -37.06
N THR A 397 -45.92 28.92 -37.55
CA THR A 397 -44.51 28.52 -37.51
C THR A 397 -43.62 29.55 -38.21
N GLY A 398 -42.56 29.99 -37.52
CA GLY A 398 -41.65 31.05 -37.97
C GLY A 398 -42.19 32.47 -37.78
N ALA A 399 -43.35 32.67 -37.16
CA ALA A 399 -43.87 33.98 -36.77
C ALA A 399 -43.52 34.31 -35.30
N THR A 400 -43.54 35.59 -34.94
CA THR A 400 -43.34 36.08 -33.57
C THR A 400 -44.45 37.05 -33.16
N LEU A 401 -45.01 36.90 -31.97
CA LEU A 401 -45.92 37.88 -31.36
C LEU A 401 -45.32 38.37 -30.04
N THR A 402 -45.08 39.68 -29.93
CA THR A 402 -44.51 40.28 -28.72
C THR A 402 -45.58 40.96 -27.89
N PHE A 403 -45.61 40.67 -26.59
CA PHE A 403 -46.42 41.34 -25.59
C PHE A 403 -45.55 42.28 -24.77
N GLY A 404 -45.71 43.58 -24.98
CA GLY A 404 -45.07 44.60 -24.18
C GLY A 404 -45.51 44.53 -22.71
N ASN A 405 -44.69 45.06 -21.79
CA ASN A 405 -44.98 45.02 -20.36
C ASN A 405 -46.38 45.62 -20.04
N GLY A 406 -47.22 44.90 -19.30
CA GLY A 406 -48.58 45.31 -18.95
C GLY A 406 -49.60 45.31 -20.10
N SER A 407 -49.24 44.78 -21.27
CA SER A 407 -50.17 44.68 -22.42
C SER A 407 -51.27 43.65 -22.18
N THR A 408 -52.38 43.75 -22.91
CA THR A 408 -53.50 42.80 -22.84
C THR A 408 -53.86 42.31 -24.24
N LEU A 409 -54.02 41.00 -24.42
CA LEU A 409 -54.78 40.46 -25.56
C LEU A 409 -56.13 39.97 -25.04
N ASN A 410 -57.17 40.74 -25.33
CA ASN A 410 -58.55 40.34 -25.07
C ASN A 410 -59.05 39.51 -26.26
N ALA A 411 -58.97 38.18 -26.13
CA ALA A 411 -59.46 37.22 -27.12
C ALA A 411 -59.97 35.94 -26.44
N ASP A 412 -60.81 35.18 -27.14
CA ASP A 412 -61.31 33.89 -26.63
C ASP A 412 -60.17 32.86 -26.56
N LYS A 413 -59.24 32.94 -27.52
CA LYS A 413 -58.17 31.96 -27.68
C LYS A 413 -56.92 32.51 -28.38
N ILE A 414 -55.76 32.04 -27.94
CA ILE A 414 -54.50 32.16 -28.68
C ILE A 414 -53.90 30.77 -29.00
N ASN A 415 -53.55 30.56 -30.27
CA ASN A 415 -52.84 29.38 -30.76
C ASN A 415 -51.41 29.76 -31.13
N ASN A 416 -50.43 29.24 -30.41
CA ASN A 416 -49.01 29.47 -30.68
C ASN A 416 -48.38 28.28 -31.41
N ASN A 417 -48.02 28.43 -32.68
CA ASN A 417 -47.19 27.49 -33.44
C ASN A 417 -45.82 28.10 -33.80
N GLY A 418 -45.54 29.32 -33.34
CA GLY A 418 -44.32 30.09 -33.60
C GLY A 418 -43.68 30.53 -32.29
N THR A 419 -43.32 31.81 -32.17
CA THR A 419 -42.74 32.39 -30.94
C THR A 419 -43.70 33.41 -30.33
N VAL A 420 -43.92 33.34 -29.01
CA VAL A 420 -44.56 34.40 -28.24
C VAL A 420 -43.57 34.96 -27.22
N ILE A 421 -43.34 36.28 -27.26
CA ILE A 421 -42.44 36.98 -26.33
C ILE A 421 -43.28 37.71 -25.28
N LEU A 422 -42.96 37.53 -24.00
CA LEU A 422 -43.68 38.08 -22.85
C LEU A 422 -42.75 38.96 -22.00
N GLU A 423 -43.03 40.25 -21.91
CA GLU A 423 -42.25 41.19 -21.08
C GLU A 423 -42.72 41.25 -19.60
N GLY A 424 -43.42 40.21 -19.11
CA GLY A 424 -43.52 39.89 -17.68
C GLY A 424 -44.83 40.23 -16.96
N SER A 425 -45.71 41.09 -17.51
CA SER A 425 -47.01 41.38 -16.89
C SER A 425 -48.18 41.45 -17.86
N ALA A 426 -48.07 40.73 -18.98
CA ALA A 426 -49.14 40.68 -19.97
C ALA A 426 -50.39 39.97 -19.43
N THR A 427 -51.58 40.45 -19.79
CA THR A 427 -52.84 39.75 -19.58
C THR A 427 -53.18 38.95 -20.83
N LEU A 428 -53.26 37.64 -20.70
CA LEU A 428 -53.44 36.69 -21.81
C LEU A 428 -54.87 36.11 -21.83
N PRO A 429 -55.33 35.62 -23.00
CA PRO A 429 -56.55 34.81 -23.10
C PRO A 429 -56.53 33.61 -22.15
N SER A 430 -57.70 33.21 -21.65
CA SER A 430 -57.84 32.02 -20.80
C SER A 430 -57.46 30.74 -21.55
N THR A 431 -57.83 30.65 -22.83
CA THR A 431 -57.48 29.51 -23.69
C THR A 431 -56.17 29.78 -24.45
N ARG A 432 -55.13 29.02 -24.10
CA ARG A 432 -53.81 29.06 -24.74
C ARG A 432 -53.46 27.65 -25.21
N THR A 433 -53.02 27.52 -26.46
CA THR A 433 -52.55 26.23 -26.98
C THR A 433 -51.19 26.39 -27.65
N ASN A 434 -50.26 25.50 -27.33
CA ASN A 434 -48.97 25.39 -27.99
C ASN A 434 -49.04 24.27 -29.03
N GLY A 435 -48.60 24.56 -30.26
CA GLY A 435 -48.32 23.56 -31.29
C GLY A 435 -46.87 23.08 -31.21
N LEU A 436 -46.59 21.95 -31.86
CA LEU A 436 -45.25 21.35 -31.91
C LEU A 436 -44.16 22.37 -32.31
N ASN A 437 -43.02 22.35 -31.64
CA ASN A 437 -41.89 23.28 -31.83
C ASN A 437 -42.21 24.75 -31.56
N SER A 438 -43.34 25.09 -30.93
CA SER A 438 -43.62 26.47 -30.52
C SER A 438 -42.71 26.90 -29.37
N THR A 439 -42.42 28.20 -29.29
CA THR A 439 -41.56 28.81 -28.27
C THR A 439 -42.31 29.87 -27.49
N ILE A 440 -42.16 29.84 -26.16
CA ILE A 440 -42.50 30.98 -25.30
C ILE A 440 -41.20 31.58 -24.78
N GLU A 441 -41.01 32.88 -24.98
CA GLU A 441 -39.86 33.63 -24.47
C GLU A 441 -40.32 34.61 -23.38
N TYR A 442 -39.71 34.55 -22.21
CA TYR A 442 -39.88 35.57 -21.17
C TYR A 442 -38.73 36.58 -21.23
N ALA A 443 -39.05 37.83 -21.56
CA ALA A 443 -38.11 38.95 -21.64
C ALA A 443 -38.18 39.90 -20.42
N GLY A 444 -39.25 39.81 -19.62
CA GLY A 444 -39.41 40.56 -18.36
C GLY A 444 -39.21 39.70 -17.11
N ALA A 445 -39.30 40.32 -15.92
CA ALA A 445 -39.30 39.62 -14.63
C ALA A 445 -40.74 39.27 -14.18
N GLY A 446 -40.89 38.32 -13.25
CA GLY A 446 -42.20 37.95 -12.68
C GLY A 446 -42.37 36.45 -12.44
N THR A 447 -43.61 35.97 -12.57
CA THR A 447 -43.96 34.54 -12.56
C THR A 447 -44.40 34.11 -13.96
N PRO A 448 -44.26 32.83 -14.33
CA PRO A 448 -44.81 32.33 -15.59
C PRO A 448 -46.30 32.65 -15.74
N ILE A 449 -46.68 33.37 -16.81
CA ILE A 449 -48.07 33.76 -17.09
C ILE A 449 -48.68 32.96 -18.25
N TRP A 450 -47.89 32.19 -19.00
CA TRP A 450 -48.40 31.33 -20.08
C TRP A 450 -49.00 30.03 -19.56
N GLY A 451 -48.40 29.43 -18.52
CA GLY A 451 -48.80 28.16 -17.92
C GLY A 451 -47.63 27.39 -17.30
N SER A 452 -47.83 26.10 -17.02
CA SER A 452 -46.84 25.16 -16.47
C SER A 452 -46.27 24.19 -17.51
N THR A 453 -46.81 24.14 -18.73
CA THR A 453 -46.35 23.27 -19.82
C THR A 453 -45.98 24.07 -21.07
N TYR A 454 -44.82 23.76 -21.63
CA TYR A 454 -44.21 24.42 -22.79
C TYR A 454 -43.73 23.38 -23.78
N GLU A 455 -43.69 23.72 -25.07
CA GLU A 455 -42.90 22.94 -26.04
C GLU A 455 -41.44 23.39 -25.91
N ASN A 456 -41.09 24.59 -26.37
CA ASN A 456 -39.83 25.27 -26.05
C ASN A 456 -40.06 26.45 -25.11
N LEU A 457 -39.11 26.67 -24.19
CA LEU A 457 -39.13 27.79 -23.24
C LEU A 457 -37.78 28.53 -23.26
N THR A 458 -37.82 29.83 -23.51
CA THR A 458 -36.66 30.72 -23.44
C THR A 458 -36.84 31.74 -22.32
N ILE A 459 -35.82 31.90 -21.48
CA ILE A 459 -35.73 32.98 -20.50
C ILE A 459 -34.62 33.92 -20.94
N ASN A 460 -35.01 35.11 -21.37
CA ASN A 460 -34.14 36.19 -21.81
C ASN A 460 -34.49 37.47 -21.03
N ALA A 461 -34.68 37.29 -19.72
CA ALA A 461 -35.32 38.26 -18.86
C ALA A 461 -34.34 39.33 -18.34
N SER A 462 -34.84 40.52 -18.04
CA SER A 462 -34.07 41.55 -17.31
C SER A 462 -34.00 41.31 -15.79
N GLY A 463 -34.71 40.31 -15.26
CA GLY A 463 -34.74 39.97 -13.83
C GLY A 463 -35.09 38.51 -13.57
N THR A 464 -35.71 38.22 -12.43
CA THR A 464 -36.03 36.84 -12.02
C THR A 464 -37.42 36.42 -12.48
N ILE A 465 -37.49 35.26 -13.14
CA ILE A 465 -38.70 34.48 -13.39
C ILE A 465 -38.80 33.38 -12.33
N THR A 466 -39.84 33.39 -11.50
CA THR A 466 -40.04 32.40 -10.45
C THR A 466 -41.18 31.44 -10.80
N ALA A 467 -40.86 30.18 -11.07
CA ALA A 467 -41.82 29.10 -11.19
C ALA A 467 -42.07 28.49 -9.80
N THR A 468 -43.21 28.82 -9.20
CA THR A 468 -43.60 28.33 -7.85
C THR A 468 -44.16 26.91 -7.86
N SER A 469 -44.58 26.42 -9.03
CA SER A 469 -45.17 25.09 -9.24
C SER A 469 -44.30 24.28 -10.19
N ALA A 470 -44.63 23.00 -10.38
CA ALA A 470 -43.92 22.14 -11.32
C ALA A 470 -43.97 22.70 -12.76
N LEU A 471 -42.85 22.57 -13.48
CA LEU A 471 -42.65 23.08 -14.83
C LEU A 471 -42.29 21.92 -15.77
N VAL A 472 -42.99 21.83 -16.90
CA VAL A 472 -42.76 20.81 -17.94
C VAL A 472 -42.43 21.50 -19.26
N VAL A 473 -41.31 21.11 -19.86
CA VAL A 473 -40.84 21.56 -21.18
C VAL A 473 -40.67 20.31 -22.06
N ASN A 474 -41.50 20.17 -23.08
CA ASN A 474 -41.55 18.98 -23.94
C ASN A 474 -40.38 18.92 -24.94
N GLU A 475 -39.72 20.05 -25.20
CA GLU A 475 -38.52 20.17 -26.03
C GLU A 475 -37.43 20.90 -25.23
N ASP A 476 -36.89 22.03 -25.72
CA ASP A 476 -35.71 22.69 -25.14
C ASP A 476 -36.05 23.83 -24.17
N LEU A 477 -35.25 23.95 -23.10
CA LEU A 477 -35.25 25.07 -22.16
C LEU A 477 -33.92 25.83 -22.26
N ALA A 478 -33.96 27.11 -22.61
CA ALA A 478 -32.80 27.99 -22.71
C ALA A 478 -32.93 29.20 -21.76
N VAL A 479 -31.88 29.50 -21.00
CA VAL A 479 -31.77 30.72 -20.19
C VAL A 479 -30.56 31.51 -20.67
N THR A 480 -30.78 32.62 -21.37
CA THR A 480 -29.74 33.44 -22.02
C THR A 480 -29.45 34.74 -21.27
N ALA A 481 -30.44 35.24 -20.51
CA ALA A 481 -30.32 36.40 -19.63
C ALA A 481 -31.36 36.31 -18.48
N GLY A 482 -31.10 37.04 -17.39
CA GLY A 482 -31.98 37.05 -16.22
C GLY A 482 -31.78 35.84 -15.32
N THR A 483 -32.74 35.54 -14.45
CA THR A 483 -32.68 34.38 -13.54
C THR A 483 -33.94 33.53 -13.64
N LEU A 484 -33.82 32.21 -13.80
CA LEU A 484 -34.91 31.27 -13.61
C LEU A 484 -34.83 30.66 -12.21
N THR A 485 -35.86 30.81 -11.38
CA THR A 485 -35.97 30.12 -10.08
C THR A 485 -37.11 29.11 -10.14
N ALA A 486 -36.79 27.82 -10.13
CA ALA A 486 -37.76 26.73 -10.09
C ALA A 486 -37.88 26.21 -8.66
N GLN A 487 -39.03 26.47 -8.01
CA GLN A 487 -39.35 26.00 -6.65
C GLN A 487 -40.21 24.72 -6.63
N GLY A 488 -40.54 24.19 -7.80
CA GLY A 488 -41.16 22.88 -7.97
C GLY A 488 -40.34 22.02 -8.93
N ASN A 489 -40.79 20.77 -9.14
CA ASN A 489 -40.13 19.85 -10.05
C ASN A 489 -40.03 20.42 -11.47
N LEU A 490 -38.88 20.25 -12.12
CA LEU A 490 -38.65 20.64 -13.50
C LEU A 490 -38.37 19.41 -14.36
N SER A 491 -39.17 19.21 -15.41
CA SER A 491 -38.94 18.15 -16.40
C SER A 491 -38.74 18.77 -17.79
N VAL A 492 -37.58 18.54 -18.39
CA VAL A 492 -37.23 18.96 -19.74
C VAL A 492 -36.96 17.71 -20.59
N SER A 493 -37.76 17.46 -21.60
CA SER A 493 -37.57 16.29 -22.47
C SER A 493 -36.45 16.49 -23.50
N GLY A 494 -36.09 17.74 -23.81
CA GLY A 494 -34.96 18.14 -24.65
C GLY A 494 -33.75 18.64 -23.85
N ALA A 495 -33.00 19.57 -24.43
CA ALA A 495 -31.81 20.16 -23.84
C ALA A 495 -32.16 21.28 -22.85
N LEU A 496 -31.48 21.28 -21.71
CA LEU A 496 -31.46 22.39 -20.76
C LEU A 496 -30.13 23.16 -20.93
N SER A 497 -30.21 24.43 -21.33
CA SER A 497 -29.03 25.27 -21.54
C SER A 497 -29.12 26.59 -20.77
N ILE A 498 -28.01 26.99 -20.16
CA ILE A 498 -27.84 28.34 -19.58
C ILE A 498 -26.60 28.96 -20.19
N SER A 499 -26.72 30.15 -20.76
CA SER A 499 -25.65 30.81 -21.50
C SER A 499 -25.64 32.32 -21.26
N GLY A 500 -24.57 32.99 -21.71
CA GLY A 500 -24.45 34.44 -21.64
C GLY A 500 -24.43 34.97 -20.20
N ALA A 501 -25.44 35.75 -19.83
CA ALA A 501 -25.61 36.31 -18.48
C ALA A 501 -26.75 35.63 -17.69
N GLY A 502 -27.30 34.52 -18.21
CA GLY A 502 -28.40 33.79 -17.58
C GLY A 502 -28.00 33.15 -16.25
N SER A 503 -28.89 33.14 -15.28
CA SER A 503 -28.72 32.44 -14.00
C SER A 503 -29.89 31.49 -13.77
N ALA A 504 -29.70 30.45 -12.96
CA ALA A 504 -30.81 29.61 -12.55
C ALA A 504 -30.64 29.12 -11.12
N ASN A 505 -31.75 28.88 -10.44
CA ASN A 505 -31.81 28.18 -9.17
C ASN A 505 -32.88 27.10 -9.28
N PHE A 506 -32.44 25.87 -9.51
CA PHE A 506 -33.29 24.69 -9.62
C PHE A 506 -33.53 24.08 -8.24
N ASN A 507 -34.63 23.35 -8.09
CA ASN A 507 -34.98 22.69 -6.84
C ASN A 507 -34.94 23.66 -5.64
N ALA A 508 -35.37 24.91 -5.84
CA ALA A 508 -35.20 25.99 -4.86
C ALA A 508 -36.31 26.06 -3.80
N GLY A 509 -37.33 25.20 -3.89
CA GLY A 509 -38.43 25.09 -2.93
C GLY A 509 -38.01 24.41 -1.62
N ALA A 510 -38.99 24.13 -0.76
CA ALA A 510 -38.77 23.38 0.47
C ALA A 510 -38.90 21.88 0.26
N GLY A 511 -37.98 21.09 0.83
CA GLY A 511 -37.97 19.64 0.73
C GLY A 511 -37.47 19.12 -0.62
N ALA A 512 -37.46 17.79 -0.75
CA ALA A 512 -36.92 17.09 -1.90
C ALA A 512 -37.65 17.42 -3.21
N GLN A 513 -36.92 17.99 -4.16
CA GLN A 513 -37.39 18.28 -5.51
C GLN A 513 -36.54 17.57 -6.57
N ALA A 514 -37.08 17.46 -7.78
CA ALA A 514 -36.39 16.83 -8.90
C ALA A 514 -36.35 17.73 -10.13
N THR A 515 -35.15 17.88 -10.69
CA THR A 515 -34.92 18.45 -12.02
C THR A 515 -34.36 17.38 -12.94
N SER A 516 -35.00 17.16 -14.08
CA SER A 516 -34.55 16.25 -15.12
C SER A 516 -34.51 16.94 -16.48
N ALA A 517 -33.46 16.65 -17.25
CA ALA A 517 -33.31 17.10 -18.64
C ALA A 517 -32.73 15.97 -19.50
N ASN A 518 -32.87 16.00 -20.82
CA ASN A 518 -32.19 15.03 -21.67
C ASN A 518 -30.67 15.23 -21.65
N SER A 519 -30.24 16.46 -21.93
CA SER A 519 -28.84 16.93 -21.85
C SER A 519 -28.79 18.28 -21.15
N VAL A 520 -27.68 18.57 -20.46
CA VAL A 520 -27.51 19.82 -19.71
C VAL A 520 -26.17 20.45 -20.05
N SER A 521 -26.19 21.72 -20.46
CA SER A 521 -24.97 22.49 -20.70
C SER A 521 -25.05 23.88 -20.10
N PHE A 522 -24.02 24.26 -19.36
CA PHE A 522 -23.86 25.60 -18.84
C PHE A 522 -22.64 26.27 -19.50
N SER A 523 -22.84 27.50 -19.96
CA SER A 523 -21.84 28.37 -20.60
C SER A 523 -22.08 29.84 -20.20
N THR A 524 -22.80 30.04 -19.10
CA THR A 524 -23.22 31.34 -18.60
C THR A 524 -22.19 31.90 -17.65
N THR A 525 -22.05 33.22 -17.54
CA THR A 525 -21.27 33.88 -16.47
C THR A 525 -22.07 34.07 -15.16
N GLY A 526 -23.35 33.69 -15.14
CA GLY A 526 -24.24 33.78 -13.99
C GLY A 526 -23.99 32.73 -12.90
N THR A 527 -24.93 32.64 -11.94
CA THR A 527 -24.94 31.62 -10.89
C THR A 527 -25.92 30.51 -11.23
N VAL A 528 -25.53 29.26 -10.96
CA VAL A 528 -26.41 28.10 -11.18
C VAL A 528 -26.49 27.26 -9.90
N GLY A 529 -27.68 27.21 -9.30
CA GLY A 529 -28.00 26.32 -8.18
C GLY A 529 -28.73 25.07 -8.67
N LEU A 530 -28.28 23.89 -8.23
CA LEU A 530 -28.89 22.59 -8.57
C LEU A 530 -29.79 22.03 -7.46
N GLY A 531 -29.86 22.72 -6.32
CA GLY A 531 -30.74 22.42 -5.19
C GLY A 531 -30.32 23.12 -3.92
N ASN A 532 -31.10 22.92 -2.86
CA ASN A 532 -30.90 23.48 -1.53
C ASN A 532 -31.05 22.45 -0.39
N ASP A 533 -31.49 21.23 -0.68
CA ASP A 533 -31.72 20.16 0.29
C ASP A 533 -30.98 18.87 -0.13
N SER A 534 -30.56 18.07 0.84
CA SER A 534 -29.93 16.75 0.62
C SER A 534 -30.84 15.75 -0.13
N GLY A 535 -32.16 15.94 -0.07
CA GLY A 535 -33.16 15.13 -0.77
C GLY A 535 -33.38 15.53 -2.23
N ASP A 536 -32.80 16.63 -2.70
CA ASP A 536 -32.95 17.09 -4.08
C ASP A 536 -32.28 16.14 -5.08
N SER A 537 -32.73 16.21 -6.34
CA SER A 537 -32.10 15.49 -7.44
C SER A 537 -32.00 16.34 -8.70
N PHE A 538 -30.86 16.25 -9.38
CA PHE A 538 -30.60 16.92 -10.64
C PHE A 538 -29.98 15.92 -11.63
N ALA A 539 -30.68 15.62 -12.71
CA ALA A 539 -30.30 14.55 -13.62
C ALA A 539 -30.34 14.95 -15.10
N ALA A 540 -29.24 14.73 -15.82
CA ALA A 540 -29.27 14.56 -17.27
C ALA A 540 -29.64 13.09 -17.57
N THR A 541 -30.82 12.80 -18.10
CA THR A 541 -31.37 11.44 -18.19
C THR A 541 -30.64 10.55 -19.18
N THR A 542 -30.23 11.07 -20.35
CA THR A 542 -29.46 10.29 -21.34
C THR A 542 -28.14 10.96 -21.76
N GLY A 543 -28.06 12.29 -21.70
CA GLY A 543 -26.92 13.09 -22.15
C GLY A 543 -25.94 13.45 -21.03
N ASN A 544 -25.00 14.33 -21.39
CA ASN A 544 -23.98 14.84 -20.48
C ASN A 544 -24.55 15.92 -19.55
N LEU A 545 -23.95 16.05 -18.37
CA LEU A 545 -24.13 17.18 -17.46
C LEU A 545 -22.82 17.97 -17.40
N ALA A 546 -22.77 19.09 -18.13
CA ALA A 546 -21.60 19.95 -18.19
C ALA A 546 -21.74 21.18 -17.28
N LEU A 547 -21.01 21.17 -16.16
CA LEU A 547 -20.92 22.28 -15.21
C LEU A 547 -19.78 23.23 -15.60
N GLY A 548 -20.00 23.96 -16.71
CA GLY A 548 -19.06 24.94 -17.26
C GLY A 548 -19.62 26.37 -17.27
N GLY A 549 -18.73 27.35 -17.45
CA GLY A 549 -19.06 28.76 -17.69
C GLY A 549 -19.45 29.59 -16.46
N ALA A 550 -20.17 29.03 -15.48
CA ALA A 550 -20.75 29.79 -14.35
C ALA A 550 -19.68 30.32 -13.39
N ALA A 551 -19.89 31.53 -12.85
CA ALA A 551 -18.97 32.12 -11.87
C ALA A 551 -18.98 31.35 -10.53
N SER A 552 -20.09 30.68 -10.21
CA SER A 552 -20.23 29.80 -9.05
C SER A 552 -21.41 28.84 -9.23
N PHE A 553 -21.18 27.57 -8.91
CA PHE A 553 -22.24 26.57 -8.76
C PHE A 553 -22.60 26.36 -7.29
N ALA A 554 -23.90 26.20 -7.00
CA ALA A 554 -24.40 25.72 -5.71
C ALA A 554 -24.98 24.32 -5.89
N LEU A 555 -24.38 23.32 -5.24
CA LEU A 555 -24.68 21.90 -5.40
C LEU A 555 -25.41 21.38 -4.16
N ALA A 556 -26.42 20.54 -4.35
CA ALA A 556 -27.10 19.85 -3.28
C ALA A 556 -27.70 18.54 -3.80
N GLY A 557 -27.91 17.59 -2.89
CA GLY A 557 -28.60 16.35 -3.17
C GLY A 557 -27.89 15.49 -4.21
N THR A 558 -28.66 14.75 -5.00
CA THR A 558 -28.12 13.77 -5.95
C THR A 558 -27.92 14.37 -7.33
N ILE A 559 -26.68 14.42 -7.80
CA ILE A 559 -26.31 14.85 -9.15
C ILE A 559 -26.03 13.62 -10.01
N ASN A 560 -26.70 13.52 -11.16
CA ASN A 560 -26.61 12.36 -12.05
C ASN A 560 -26.54 12.73 -13.54
N ALA A 561 -25.94 11.86 -14.34
CA ALA A 561 -25.95 11.96 -15.80
C ALA A 561 -25.97 10.57 -16.47
N GLY A 562 -26.79 10.40 -17.50
CA GLY A 562 -26.76 9.25 -18.40
C GLY A 562 -25.44 9.17 -19.18
N GLY A 563 -24.91 10.33 -19.59
CA GLY A 563 -23.60 10.54 -20.20
C GLY A 563 -22.49 10.80 -19.18
N THR A 564 -21.65 11.81 -19.39
CA THR A 564 -20.59 12.21 -18.44
C THR A 564 -21.02 13.38 -17.55
N ILE A 565 -20.48 13.43 -16.33
CA ILE A 565 -20.51 14.63 -15.48
C ILE A 565 -19.15 15.31 -15.65
N THR A 566 -19.13 16.59 -16.02
CA THR A 566 -17.88 17.37 -16.14
C THR A 566 -17.91 18.61 -15.26
N LEU A 567 -16.83 18.83 -14.51
CA LEU A 567 -16.63 19.98 -13.64
C LEU A 567 -15.53 20.88 -14.23
N GLY A 568 -15.88 22.11 -14.60
CA GLY A 568 -14.93 23.07 -15.19
C GLY A 568 -14.70 24.33 -14.38
N GLU A 569 -15.56 24.62 -13.40
CA GLU A 569 -15.56 25.89 -12.65
C GLU A 569 -15.75 25.64 -11.15
N ASN A 570 -15.51 26.69 -10.35
CA ASN A 570 -15.65 26.62 -8.89
C ASN A 570 -17.10 26.33 -8.44
N ALA A 571 -17.23 25.57 -7.37
CA ALA A 571 -18.53 25.18 -6.81
C ALA A 571 -18.57 25.32 -5.29
N SER A 572 -19.78 25.31 -4.74
CA SER A 572 -20.07 25.26 -3.31
C SER A 572 -21.15 24.22 -3.06
N LEU A 573 -21.07 23.52 -1.93
CA LEU A 573 -22.15 22.63 -1.48
C LEU A 573 -23.12 23.44 -0.62
N ALA A 574 -24.37 23.54 -1.07
CA ALA A 574 -25.48 24.11 -0.31
C ALA A 574 -26.05 23.11 0.72
N ALA A 575 -25.93 21.81 0.44
CA ALA A 575 -26.24 20.70 1.33
C ALA A 575 -25.38 19.49 0.98
N ASP A 576 -25.52 18.38 1.72
CA ASP A 576 -24.87 17.11 1.38
C ASP A 576 -25.16 16.74 -0.08
N THR A 577 -24.10 16.39 -0.81
CA THR A 577 -24.15 16.20 -2.27
C THR A 577 -23.60 14.82 -2.65
N VAL A 578 -24.29 14.15 -3.57
CA VAL A 578 -23.90 12.84 -4.10
C VAL A 578 -23.69 12.93 -5.61
N PHE A 579 -22.48 12.65 -6.08
CA PHE A 579 -22.24 12.38 -7.49
C PHE A 579 -22.50 10.91 -7.79
N SER A 580 -23.61 10.64 -8.47
CA SER A 580 -24.06 9.28 -8.82
C SER A 580 -23.19 8.57 -9.86
N LYS A 581 -22.32 9.32 -10.53
CA LYS A 581 -21.45 8.85 -11.61
C LYS A 581 -20.10 9.57 -11.55
N ALA A 582 -19.09 9.00 -12.21
CA ALA A 582 -17.78 9.61 -12.30
C ALA A 582 -17.87 11.04 -12.82
N ALA A 583 -17.29 11.97 -12.08
CA ALA A 583 -17.14 13.35 -12.51
C ALA A 583 -15.69 13.59 -12.96
N ALA A 584 -15.53 14.08 -14.19
CA ALA A 584 -14.25 14.40 -14.79
C ALA A 584 -13.99 15.90 -14.73
N LEU A 585 -12.77 16.30 -14.37
CA LEU A 585 -12.38 17.71 -14.39
C LEU A 585 -11.95 18.14 -15.79
N THR A 586 -12.48 19.27 -16.27
CA THR A 586 -12.03 19.92 -17.52
C THR A 586 -11.08 21.10 -17.26
N GLY A 587 -10.87 21.43 -15.98
CA GLY A 587 -9.98 22.48 -15.49
C GLY A 587 -9.77 22.32 -13.98
N SER A 588 -8.92 23.15 -13.38
CA SER A 588 -8.73 23.12 -11.92
C SER A 588 -9.91 23.79 -11.21
N VAL A 589 -10.44 23.15 -10.17
CA VAL A 589 -11.69 23.51 -9.51
C VAL A 589 -11.47 23.70 -8.01
N ASN A 590 -12.00 24.78 -7.45
CA ASN A 590 -12.17 24.95 -6.01
C ASN A 590 -13.62 24.65 -5.62
N MET A 591 -13.80 23.70 -4.71
CA MET A 591 -15.09 23.35 -4.12
C MET A 591 -15.12 23.74 -2.63
N THR A 592 -16.09 24.56 -2.24
CA THR A 592 -16.32 24.89 -0.82
C THR A 592 -17.42 23.99 -0.28
N THR A 593 -17.11 23.12 0.68
CA THR A 593 -18.08 22.18 1.25
C THR A 593 -18.93 22.81 2.35
N GLY A 594 -18.42 23.83 3.05
CA GLY A 594 -19.16 24.51 4.12
C GLY A 594 -19.58 23.60 5.28
N GLY A 595 -18.86 22.50 5.49
CA GLY A 595 -19.18 21.46 6.47
C GLY A 595 -20.09 20.34 5.95
N ASN A 596 -20.65 20.47 4.74
CA ASN A 596 -21.46 19.44 4.11
C ASN A 596 -20.61 18.31 3.53
N ASP A 597 -21.19 17.11 3.43
CA ASP A 597 -20.52 15.93 2.91
C ASP A 597 -20.65 15.83 1.39
N LEU A 598 -19.57 15.39 0.75
CA LEU A 598 -19.52 15.05 -0.67
C LEU A 598 -19.32 13.56 -0.84
N THR A 599 -20.31 12.86 -1.38
CA THR A 599 -20.23 11.41 -1.64
C THR A 599 -20.03 11.12 -3.12
N LEU A 600 -19.06 10.26 -3.43
CA LEU A 600 -18.71 9.86 -4.80
C LEU A 600 -19.10 8.41 -5.05
N THR A 601 -20.30 8.13 -5.55
CA THR A 601 -20.66 6.75 -5.90
C THR A 601 -20.17 6.34 -7.29
N GLY A 602 -19.79 7.29 -8.13
CA GLY A 602 -19.12 7.02 -9.41
C GLY A 602 -17.65 7.44 -9.51
N GLY A 603 -17.11 8.09 -8.48
CA GLY A 603 -15.70 8.49 -8.39
C GLY A 603 -15.39 9.90 -8.92
N PHE A 604 -14.13 10.29 -8.80
CA PHE A 604 -13.57 11.50 -9.41
C PHE A 604 -12.34 11.16 -10.24
N ASP A 605 -12.21 11.83 -11.39
CA ASP A 605 -10.99 11.85 -12.18
C ASP A 605 -10.42 13.28 -12.18
N CYS A 606 -9.33 13.47 -11.45
CA CYS A 606 -8.59 14.72 -11.40
C CYS A 606 -7.24 14.63 -12.13
N ASP A 607 -7.04 13.66 -13.03
CA ASP A 607 -5.80 13.58 -13.80
C ASP A 607 -5.52 14.89 -14.57
N GLY A 608 -4.27 15.36 -14.46
CA GLY A 608 -3.80 16.62 -15.03
C GLY A 608 -4.35 17.91 -14.40
N ASN A 609 -5.27 17.83 -13.43
CA ASN A 609 -5.97 18.99 -12.86
C ASN A 609 -5.90 19.02 -11.33
N THR A 610 -6.16 20.19 -10.73
CA THR A 610 -6.26 20.32 -9.27
C THR A 610 -7.72 20.43 -8.85
N ILE A 611 -8.15 19.58 -7.92
CA ILE A 611 -9.36 19.80 -7.13
C ILE A 611 -8.96 20.20 -5.71
N THR A 612 -9.39 21.39 -5.29
CA THR A 612 -9.23 21.85 -3.91
C THR A 612 -10.58 21.89 -3.24
N LEU A 613 -10.76 21.07 -2.21
CA LEU A 613 -11.92 21.06 -1.34
C LEU A 613 -11.58 21.85 -0.07
N THR A 614 -12.48 22.71 0.38
CA THR A 614 -12.31 23.54 1.59
C THR A 614 -13.59 23.57 2.42
N GLY A 615 -13.52 23.89 3.70
CA GLY A 615 -14.69 24.08 4.56
C GLY A 615 -15.04 22.88 5.46
N GLY A 616 -14.18 21.86 5.52
CA GLY A 616 -14.17 20.88 6.62
C GLY A 616 -15.22 19.76 6.60
N GLY A 617 -15.93 19.55 5.49
CA GLY A 617 -16.84 18.40 5.34
C GLY A 617 -16.15 17.04 5.21
N THR A 618 -16.91 15.99 4.93
CA THR A 618 -16.39 14.66 4.60
C THR A 618 -16.42 14.41 3.09
N LEU A 619 -15.33 13.92 2.53
CA LEU A 619 -15.29 13.35 1.19
C LEU A 619 -15.47 11.84 1.33
N ASN A 620 -16.69 11.35 1.13
CA ASN A 620 -16.99 9.92 1.21
C ASN A 620 -16.73 9.26 -0.15
N ASN A 621 -15.65 8.48 -0.23
CA ASN A 621 -15.25 7.72 -1.40
C ASN A 621 -15.55 6.22 -1.22
N PRO A 622 -16.76 5.74 -1.57
CA PRO A 622 -17.05 4.30 -1.63
C PRO A 622 -16.45 3.59 -2.85
N VAL A 623 -15.87 4.32 -3.82
CA VAL A 623 -15.37 3.78 -5.10
C VAL A 623 -13.93 4.25 -5.39
N SER A 624 -13.54 4.43 -6.65
CA SER A 624 -12.17 4.83 -7.02
C SER A 624 -12.06 6.34 -7.24
N ILE A 625 -11.00 6.97 -6.71
CA ILE A 625 -10.55 8.31 -7.11
C ILE A 625 -9.25 8.16 -7.91
N ALA A 626 -9.22 8.73 -9.12
CA ALA A 626 -8.01 8.83 -9.93
C ALA A 626 -7.42 10.24 -9.79
N VAL A 627 -6.23 10.33 -9.21
CA VAL A 627 -5.44 11.57 -9.13
C VAL A 627 -4.51 11.70 -10.32
N GLY A 628 -3.99 10.58 -10.84
CA GLY A 628 -3.06 10.57 -11.96
C GLY A 628 -1.89 11.53 -11.71
N THR A 629 -1.71 12.49 -12.62
CA THR A 629 -0.72 13.57 -12.60
C THR A 629 -1.20 14.86 -11.93
N GLY A 630 -2.47 14.91 -11.50
CA GLY A 630 -3.12 16.08 -10.91
C GLY A 630 -2.91 16.24 -9.41
N THR A 631 -3.84 16.92 -8.73
CA THR A 631 -3.79 17.15 -7.28
C THR A 631 -5.19 17.04 -6.65
N LEU A 632 -5.32 16.21 -5.63
CA LEU A 632 -6.45 16.21 -4.70
C LEU A 632 -6.03 16.88 -3.39
N ASN A 633 -6.54 18.09 -3.14
CA ASN A 633 -6.24 18.88 -1.95
C ASN A 633 -7.50 19.06 -1.09
N PHE A 634 -7.55 18.35 0.04
CA PHE A 634 -8.60 18.45 1.05
C PHE A 634 -7.99 18.48 2.46
N ALA A 635 -7.13 19.48 2.70
CA ALA A 635 -6.34 19.55 3.91
C ALA A 635 -7.16 19.80 5.19
N ASP A 636 -8.29 20.49 5.07
CA ASP A 636 -9.13 20.93 6.19
C ASP A 636 -10.36 20.04 6.44
N GLY A 637 -10.62 19.05 5.58
CA GLY A 637 -11.71 18.08 5.73
C GLY A 637 -11.23 16.63 5.82
N THR A 638 -12.18 15.70 5.86
CA THR A 638 -11.88 14.27 6.09
C THR A 638 -12.17 13.41 4.87
N LEU A 639 -11.18 12.66 4.37
CA LEU A 639 -11.44 11.55 3.45
C LEU A 639 -11.97 10.34 4.24
N ALA A 640 -13.11 9.82 3.82
CA ALA A 640 -13.73 8.61 4.35
C ALA A 640 -14.15 7.67 3.21
N GLY A 641 -14.66 6.48 3.57
CA GLY A 641 -15.11 5.46 2.63
C GLY A 641 -14.07 4.37 2.38
N ALA A 642 -14.53 3.23 1.85
CA ALA A 642 -13.72 2.03 1.61
C ALA A 642 -13.05 2.01 0.23
N GLY A 643 -13.24 3.08 -0.55
CA GLY A 643 -12.76 3.23 -1.90
C GLY A 643 -11.25 3.33 -2.04
N SER A 644 -10.74 3.08 -3.25
CA SER A 644 -9.33 3.22 -3.57
C SER A 644 -8.99 4.61 -4.10
N VAL A 645 -7.74 5.04 -3.89
CA VAL A 645 -7.15 6.23 -4.52
C VAL A 645 -5.97 5.78 -5.38
N SER A 646 -5.89 6.22 -6.63
CA SER A 646 -4.76 5.94 -7.52
C SER A 646 -4.02 7.22 -7.91
N ILE A 647 -2.68 7.18 -7.85
CA ILE A 647 -1.81 8.33 -8.14
C ILE A 647 -0.65 7.86 -9.03
N SER A 648 -0.28 8.64 -10.05
CA SER A 648 0.97 8.45 -10.80
C SER A 648 2.05 9.41 -10.29
N THR A 649 2.18 10.59 -10.87
CA THR A 649 3.11 11.65 -10.44
C THR A 649 2.44 12.80 -9.70
N GLY A 650 1.13 12.69 -9.45
CA GLY A 650 0.32 13.71 -8.81
C GLY A 650 0.53 13.86 -7.30
N THR A 651 -0.28 14.72 -6.69
CA THR A 651 -0.24 15.04 -5.26
C THR A 651 -1.55 14.73 -4.55
N LEU A 652 -1.46 14.07 -3.41
CA LEU A 652 -2.57 13.86 -2.48
C LEU A 652 -2.30 14.64 -1.19
N LYS A 653 -3.18 15.59 -0.84
CA LYS A 653 -3.09 16.36 0.40
C LYS A 653 -4.39 16.28 1.18
N ILE A 654 -4.49 15.42 2.19
CA ILE A 654 -5.76 15.12 2.88
C ILE A 654 -5.59 14.85 4.37
N THR A 655 -6.67 15.00 5.13
CA THR A 655 -6.81 14.45 6.48
C THR A 655 -7.80 13.27 6.45
N GLY A 656 -7.58 12.20 7.24
CA GLY A 656 -8.52 11.08 7.36
C GLY A 656 -7.90 9.72 7.05
N THR A 657 -8.72 8.79 6.54
CA THR A 657 -8.29 7.41 6.26
C THR A 657 -8.46 7.07 4.78
N ALA A 658 -7.37 6.68 4.12
CA ALA A 658 -7.41 6.05 2.79
C ALA A 658 -7.39 4.52 2.95
N ALA A 659 -8.46 3.83 2.59
CA ALA A 659 -8.55 2.38 2.74
C ALA A 659 -7.54 1.64 1.83
N SER A 660 -7.42 2.08 0.58
CA SER A 660 -6.44 1.56 -0.37
C SER A 660 -5.85 2.70 -1.19
N LEU A 661 -4.52 2.80 -1.21
CA LEU A 661 -3.79 3.80 -1.99
C LEU A 661 -2.81 3.09 -2.92
N THR A 662 -2.97 3.30 -4.23
CA THR A 662 -2.09 2.75 -5.27
C THR A 662 -1.27 3.86 -5.90
N VAL A 663 0.05 3.69 -5.91
CA VAL A 663 1.01 4.59 -6.53
C VAL A 663 1.69 3.88 -7.69
N THR A 664 1.72 4.52 -8.87
CA THR A 664 2.36 3.97 -10.07
C THR A 664 3.63 4.70 -10.51
N ASP A 665 3.95 5.85 -9.92
CA ASP A 665 5.18 6.62 -10.18
C ASP A 665 5.52 7.56 -8.98
N ASN A 666 6.49 8.48 -9.15
CA ASN A 666 6.98 9.41 -8.12
C ASN A 666 5.90 10.45 -7.69
N SER A 667 4.97 10.03 -6.82
CA SER A 667 3.91 10.88 -6.27
C SER A 667 4.28 11.55 -4.94
N ILE A 668 3.49 12.56 -4.57
CA ILE A 668 3.60 13.26 -3.28
C ILE A 668 2.34 12.97 -2.46
N ILE A 669 2.51 12.42 -1.26
CA ILE A 669 1.41 12.08 -0.35
C ILE A 669 1.61 12.85 0.95
N ASN A 670 0.84 13.91 1.16
CA ASN A 670 0.86 14.74 2.36
C ASN A 670 -0.41 14.47 3.17
N MET A 671 -0.30 13.66 4.23
CA MET A 671 -1.49 13.18 4.93
C MET A 671 -1.40 13.30 6.45
N GLN A 672 -2.54 13.54 7.09
CA GLN A 672 -2.76 13.29 8.50
C GLN A 672 -3.78 12.16 8.65
N GLY A 673 -3.49 11.14 9.45
CA GLY A 673 -4.40 10.01 9.70
C GLY A 673 -3.81 8.66 9.29
N ALA A 674 -4.49 7.91 8.42
CA ALA A 674 -4.09 6.52 8.11
C ALA A 674 -4.23 6.14 6.63
N ILE A 675 -3.34 5.27 6.16
CA ILE A 675 -3.47 4.49 4.94
C ILE A 675 -3.56 3.02 5.36
N THR A 676 -4.67 2.35 5.11
CA THR A 676 -4.83 0.95 5.55
C THR A 676 -4.02 -0.01 4.69
N THR A 677 -4.01 0.20 3.36
CA THR A 677 -3.18 -0.56 2.41
C THR A 677 -2.52 0.40 1.42
N LEU A 678 -1.19 0.51 1.48
CA LEU A 678 -0.41 1.17 0.43
C LEU A 678 0.09 0.11 -0.56
N THR A 679 -0.01 0.39 -1.87
CA THR A 679 0.59 -0.39 -2.96
C THR A 679 1.40 0.55 -3.84
N VAL A 680 2.68 0.22 -4.09
CA VAL A 680 3.60 0.97 -4.93
C VAL A 680 4.07 0.04 -6.04
N SER A 681 3.56 0.26 -7.25
CA SER A 681 3.89 -0.56 -8.44
C SER A 681 4.94 0.09 -9.35
N GLY A 682 5.28 1.36 -9.11
CA GLY A 682 6.33 2.10 -9.81
C GLY A 682 6.69 3.39 -9.08
N GLY A 683 7.89 3.90 -9.35
CA GLY A 683 8.45 5.10 -8.71
C GLY A 683 8.76 4.94 -7.21
N VAL A 684 9.08 6.06 -6.57
CA VAL A 684 9.35 6.20 -5.14
C VAL A 684 8.47 7.34 -4.61
N PRO A 685 7.25 7.06 -4.11
CA PRO A 685 6.42 8.09 -3.50
C PRO A 685 7.12 8.73 -2.30
N THR A 686 6.95 10.05 -2.16
CA THR A 686 7.28 10.76 -0.93
C THR A 686 6.05 10.82 -0.05
N VAL A 687 6.10 10.15 1.09
CA VAL A 687 5.00 10.05 2.04
C VAL A 687 5.32 10.90 3.27
N THR A 688 4.60 12.01 3.41
CA THR A 688 4.79 13.01 4.45
C THR A 688 3.66 12.94 5.46
N GLY A 689 3.98 12.59 6.71
CA GLY A 689 3.05 12.64 7.83
C GLY A 689 2.91 14.03 8.40
N THR A 690 1.74 14.66 8.23
CA THR A 690 1.44 16.03 8.70
C THR A 690 0.67 16.03 10.02
N GLY A 691 0.64 17.16 10.73
CA GLY A 691 -0.14 17.33 11.95
C GLY A 691 0.24 16.32 13.03
N THR A 692 -0.69 15.44 13.40
CA THR A 692 -0.48 14.33 14.36
C THR A 692 0.25 13.13 13.78
N GLY A 693 0.59 13.15 12.49
CA GLY A 693 1.29 12.09 11.79
C GLY A 693 0.39 11.20 10.92
N LEU A 694 1.03 10.25 10.24
CA LEU A 694 0.43 9.31 9.31
C LEU A 694 0.80 7.88 9.68
N THR A 695 -0.19 7.00 9.77
CA THR A 695 0.00 5.56 9.92
C THR A 695 -0.19 4.85 8.58
N ILE A 696 0.78 4.04 8.14
CA ILE A 696 0.73 3.28 6.88
C ILE A 696 0.71 1.79 7.20
N GLY A 697 -0.38 1.13 6.81
CA GLY A 697 -0.54 -0.31 6.85
C GLY A 697 -0.32 -0.98 5.49
N GLY A 698 -0.37 -2.32 5.50
CA GLY A 698 -0.09 -3.16 4.34
C GLY A 698 1.39 -3.23 3.98
N ASN A 699 1.70 -3.87 2.85
CA ASN A 699 3.06 -4.04 2.34
C ASN A 699 3.13 -3.35 0.96
N PRO A 700 3.78 -2.18 0.83
CA PRO A 700 3.81 -1.40 -0.40
C PRO A 700 4.29 -2.17 -1.64
N GLY A 701 5.20 -3.13 -1.47
CA GLY A 701 5.80 -3.88 -2.58
C GLY A 701 6.82 -3.09 -3.42
N GLY A 702 6.91 -1.76 -3.23
CA GLY A 702 7.89 -0.87 -3.83
C GLY A 702 8.63 -0.03 -2.78
N ALA A 703 9.57 0.80 -3.26
CA ALA A 703 10.34 1.72 -2.44
C ALA A 703 9.50 2.92 -1.98
N ILE A 704 9.81 3.47 -0.80
CA ILE A 704 9.15 4.67 -0.28
C ILE A 704 10.17 5.67 0.27
N SER A 705 9.86 6.96 0.11
CA SER A 705 10.51 8.03 0.86
C SER A 705 9.56 8.54 1.94
N THR A 706 10.07 8.85 3.12
CA THR A 706 9.28 9.30 4.28
C THR A 706 9.78 10.62 4.82
N ASP A 707 8.84 11.49 5.17
CA ASP A 707 9.07 12.80 5.80
C ASP A 707 7.96 13.11 6.82
N GLY A 708 8.13 14.13 7.66
CA GLY A 708 7.20 14.45 8.74
C GLY A 708 7.14 13.34 9.78
N THR A 709 5.97 13.05 10.36
CA THR A 709 5.80 11.98 11.36
C THR A 709 5.07 10.79 10.77
N VAL A 710 5.78 9.70 10.47
CA VAL A 710 5.24 8.49 9.82
C VAL A 710 5.39 7.28 10.74
N THR A 711 4.33 6.48 10.86
CA THR A 711 4.37 5.16 11.48
C THR A 711 4.01 4.11 10.44
N ILE A 712 4.84 3.10 10.24
CA ILE A 712 4.55 1.98 9.34
C ILE A 712 4.28 0.72 10.17
N THR A 713 3.19 0.03 9.85
CA THR A 713 2.78 -1.22 10.50
C THR A 713 2.91 -2.43 9.57
N GLY A 714 3.35 -2.22 8.33
CA GLY A 714 3.65 -3.27 7.37
C GLY A 714 4.82 -4.16 7.82
N THR A 715 4.93 -5.32 7.18
CA THR A 715 5.98 -6.32 7.47
C THR A 715 7.01 -6.46 6.36
N ALA A 716 6.75 -5.91 5.16
CA ALA A 716 7.65 -6.05 4.01
C ALA A 716 7.69 -4.78 3.14
N PHE A 717 8.90 -4.33 2.80
CA PHE A 717 9.19 -3.13 2.01
C PHE A 717 10.35 -3.41 1.05
N THR A 718 10.52 -2.58 0.02
CA THR A 718 11.70 -2.67 -0.87
C THR A 718 12.82 -1.82 -0.30
N ASP A 719 12.79 -0.51 -0.53
CA ASP A 719 13.71 0.47 0.05
C ASP A 719 12.94 1.48 0.91
N ILE A 720 13.57 1.98 1.96
CA ILE A 720 13.07 3.11 2.74
C ILE A 720 14.13 4.19 2.77
N THR A 721 13.78 5.38 2.27
CA THR A 721 14.54 6.61 2.53
C THR A 721 13.77 7.45 3.56
N ASN A 722 14.42 7.88 4.64
CA ASN A 722 13.80 8.71 5.67
C ASN A 722 14.51 10.07 5.79
N SER A 723 13.70 11.12 5.90
CA SER A 723 14.13 12.48 6.22
C SER A 723 13.38 13.09 7.42
N GLY A 724 12.36 12.39 7.93
CA GLY A 724 11.52 12.81 9.06
C GLY A 724 11.65 11.92 10.29
N THR A 725 10.56 11.80 11.06
CA THR A 725 10.41 10.86 12.18
C THR A 725 9.64 9.63 11.72
N LEU A 726 10.32 8.51 11.52
CA LEU A 726 9.75 7.23 11.11
C LEU A 726 9.73 6.24 12.28
N THR A 727 8.56 5.63 12.53
CA THR A 727 8.41 4.48 13.44
C THR A 727 8.02 3.25 12.65
N ILE A 728 8.79 2.17 12.76
CA ILE A 728 8.45 0.84 12.24
C ILE A 728 7.90 0.03 13.42
N SER A 729 6.58 -0.13 13.51
CA SER A 729 5.95 -0.62 14.74
C SER A 729 6.02 -2.14 14.89
N ASN A 730 6.01 -2.85 13.77
CA ASN A 730 6.00 -4.31 13.72
C ASN A 730 7.36 -4.84 13.25
N ALA A 731 7.57 -6.16 13.41
CA ALA A 731 8.72 -6.81 12.78
C ALA A 731 8.61 -6.65 11.25
N ALA A 732 9.68 -6.18 10.60
CA ALA A 732 9.66 -5.84 9.19
C ALA A 732 10.94 -6.26 8.46
N THR A 733 10.82 -6.47 7.16
CA THR A 733 11.94 -6.79 6.28
C THR A 733 11.96 -5.85 5.07
N LEU A 734 13.12 -5.29 4.75
CA LEU A 734 13.39 -4.54 3.54
C LEU A 734 14.17 -5.45 2.59
N SER A 735 13.76 -5.61 1.34
CA SER A 735 14.55 -6.35 0.36
C SER A 735 15.74 -5.54 -0.19
N GLY A 736 15.68 -4.21 -0.06
CA GLY A 736 16.70 -3.25 -0.45
C GLY A 736 17.23 -2.47 0.75
N ASN A 737 17.46 -1.18 0.58
CA ASN A 737 18.22 -0.32 1.49
C ASN A 737 17.35 0.39 2.53
N LEU A 738 17.94 0.67 3.69
CA LEU A 738 17.48 1.69 4.64
C LEU A 738 18.46 2.88 4.58
N VAL A 739 17.97 4.05 4.16
CA VAL A 739 18.77 5.28 4.10
C VAL A 739 18.13 6.35 5.00
N VAL A 740 18.84 6.81 6.00
CA VAL A 740 18.39 7.87 6.92
C VAL A 740 19.19 9.14 6.62
N THR A 741 18.56 10.04 5.86
CA THR A 741 19.18 11.29 5.39
C THR A 741 18.99 12.46 6.37
N ALA A 742 17.91 12.42 7.15
CA ALA A 742 17.58 13.38 8.19
C ALA A 742 16.60 12.74 9.21
N GLY A 743 16.45 13.37 10.38
CA GLY A 743 15.49 12.96 11.39
C GLY A 743 15.85 11.63 12.09
N SER A 744 14.84 10.83 12.42
CA SER A 744 15.02 9.60 13.21
C SER A 744 14.20 8.43 12.69
N VAL A 745 14.76 7.24 12.72
CA VAL A 745 14.07 5.96 12.51
C VAL A 745 14.04 5.17 13.81
N SER A 746 12.87 4.73 14.24
CA SER A 746 12.68 3.84 15.40
C SER A 746 12.00 2.54 14.97
N ALA A 747 12.76 1.46 14.90
CA ALA A 747 12.21 0.12 14.71
C ALA A 747 11.84 -0.47 16.07
N SER A 748 10.55 -0.67 16.33
CA SER A 748 10.06 -1.13 17.65
C SER A 748 10.25 -2.63 17.90
N SER A 749 10.65 -3.38 16.87
CA SER A 749 10.85 -4.83 16.88
C SER A 749 12.03 -5.18 15.95
N THR A 750 12.17 -6.47 15.59
CA THR A 750 13.19 -6.94 14.65
C THR A 750 13.05 -6.27 13.29
N LEU A 751 14.18 -5.84 12.72
CA LEU A 751 14.25 -5.24 11.39
C LEU A 751 15.27 -6.03 10.55
N GLY A 752 14.87 -6.53 9.38
CA GLY A 752 15.78 -7.10 8.39
C GLY A 752 15.99 -6.13 7.23
N VAL A 753 17.23 -5.93 6.80
CA VAL A 753 17.61 -5.09 5.66
C VAL A 753 18.46 -5.92 4.70
N GLY A 754 17.87 -6.28 3.56
CA GLY A 754 18.49 -7.09 2.52
C GLY A 754 19.57 -6.33 1.73
N GLY A 755 19.51 -5.00 1.72
CA GLY A 755 20.52 -4.10 1.15
C GLY A 755 21.35 -3.41 2.23
N ASN A 756 21.73 -2.16 1.96
CA ASN A 756 22.58 -1.35 2.82
C ASN A 756 21.78 -0.63 3.91
N VAL A 757 22.42 -0.38 5.04
CA VAL A 757 21.99 0.59 6.05
C VAL A 757 22.93 1.79 6.01
N GLU A 758 22.40 2.97 5.72
CA GLU A 758 23.15 4.24 5.67
C GLU A 758 22.49 5.26 6.60
N ILE A 759 23.25 5.77 7.57
CA ILE A 759 22.79 6.74 8.56
C ILE A 759 23.70 7.98 8.54
N GLU A 760 23.10 9.15 8.27
CA GLU A 760 23.83 10.40 8.06
C GLU A 760 24.07 11.20 9.35
N LEU A 761 25.03 12.13 9.31
CA LEU A 761 25.33 13.04 10.42
C LEU A 761 24.07 13.75 10.93
N GLY A 762 23.84 13.70 12.24
CA GLY A 762 22.68 14.33 12.89
C GLY A 762 21.38 13.52 12.81
N THR A 763 21.43 12.29 12.28
CA THR A 763 20.29 11.37 12.30
C THR A 763 20.33 10.42 13.51
N THR A 764 19.22 9.74 13.77
CA THR A 764 19.16 8.70 14.82
C THR A 764 18.52 7.43 14.28
N LEU A 765 19.17 6.28 14.47
CA LEU A 765 18.57 4.96 14.26
C LEU A 765 18.44 4.26 15.61
N ASN A 766 17.21 4.00 16.01
CA ASN A 766 16.86 3.34 17.26
C ASN A 766 16.24 1.97 16.97
N ILE A 767 16.82 0.90 17.52
CA ILE A 767 16.30 -0.48 17.35
C ILE A 767 15.79 -1.05 18.67
N GLY A 768 14.57 -1.58 18.64
CA GLY A 768 13.87 -2.23 19.75
C GLY A 768 13.91 -3.75 19.68
N GLY A 769 14.52 -4.31 18.64
CA GLY A 769 14.80 -5.73 18.47
C GLY A 769 16.06 -5.95 17.62
N VAL A 770 16.32 -7.20 17.22
CA VAL A 770 17.49 -7.56 16.40
C VAL A 770 17.45 -6.87 15.04
N LEU A 771 18.58 -6.31 14.60
CA LEU A 771 18.76 -5.78 13.25
C LEU A 771 19.58 -6.76 12.41
N THR A 772 19.03 -7.26 11.31
CA THR A 772 19.77 -8.10 10.34
C THR A 772 20.11 -7.30 9.10
N VAL A 773 21.37 -7.34 8.65
CA VAL A 773 21.87 -6.60 7.48
C VAL A 773 22.59 -7.55 6.52
N THR A 774 22.18 -7.56 5.26
CA THR A 774 22.85 -8.35 4.20
C THR A 774 23.82 -7.52 3.37
N GLY A 775 23.59 -6.21 3.22
CA GLY A 775 24.50 -5.29 2.54
C GLY A 775 25.54 -4.66 3.46
N ASN A 776 25.90 -3.41 3.17
CA ASN A 776 26.86 -2.62 3.93
C ASN A 776 26.19 -1.82 5.06
N TRP A 777 26.98 -1.47 6.07
CA TRP A 777 26.65 -0.52 7.11
C TRP A 777 27.51 0.73 6.95
N THR A 778 26.89 1.91 6.91
CA THR A 778 27.60 3.20 6.82
C THR A 778 27.05 4.14 7.90
N ASP A 779 27.91 4.51 8.83
CA ASP A 779 27.63 5.52 9.86
C ASP A 779 28.46 6.78 9.62
N ASN A 780 27.85 7.83 9.09
CA ASN A 780 28.51 9.11 8.82
C ASN A 780 28.48 10.06 10.04
N GLY A 781 28.58 9.51 11.26
CA GLY A 781 28.52 10.28 12.51
C GLY A 781 27.09 10.47 13.04
N ALA A 782 26.21 9.52 12.77
CA ALA A 782 24.85 9.45 13.28
C ALA A 782 24.84 9.00 14.76
N THR A 783 23.64 8.95 15.34
CA THR A 783 23.41 8.30 16.64
C THR A 783 22.73 6.95 16.43
N PHE A 784 23.46 5.85 16.59
CA PHE A 784 22.87 4.51 16.63
C PHE A 784 22.54 4.09 18.07
N THR A 785 21.26 3.92 18.39
CA THR A 785 20.78 3.49 19.70
C THR A 785 20.32 2.03 19.64
N HIS A 786 21.20 1.12 20.02
CA HIS A 786 20.97 -0.33 19.94
C HIS A 786 20.05 -0.89 21.05
N ASN A 787 19.84 -0.18 22.17
CA ASN A 787 19.01 -0.61 23.32
C ASN A 787 19.29 -2.05 23.82
N LEU A 788 20.55 -2.45 23.87
CA LEU A 788 20.98 -3.81 24.21
C LEU A 788 20.51 -4.90 23.22
N ASN A 789 20.06 -4.54 22.02
CA ASN A 789 19.74 -5.49 20.95
C ASN A 789 20.93 -5.71 20.01
N GLY A 790 21.05 -6.92 19.48
CA GLY A 790 22.14 -7.31 18.59
C GLY A 790 21.93 -6.90 17.13
N VAL A 791 23.06 -6.75 16.42
CA VAL A 791 23.13 -6.60 14.96
C VAL A 791 23.72 -7.88 14.36
N VAL A 792 23.06 -8.41 13.33
CA VAL A 792 23.44 -9.64 12.64
C VAL A 792 23.77 -9.31 11.19
N PHE A 793 25.01 -9.55 10.77
CA PHE A 793 25.39 -9.50 9.38
C PHE A 793 25.24 -10.88 8.74
N THR A 794 24.59 -10.90 7.58
CA THR A 794 24.43 -12.07 6.72
C THR A 794 24.79 -11.68 5.29
N PRO A 795 26.09 -11.51 4.97
CA PRO A 795 26.52 -11.11 3.63
C PRO A 795 25.90 -12.00 2.55
N ALA A 796 25.60 -11.43 1.38
CA ALA A 796 25.16 -12.24 0.24
C ALA A 796 26.24 -13.25 -0.15
N ALA A 797 25.86 -14.42 -0.69
CA ALA A 797 26.78 -15.52 -0.96
C ALA A 797 28.01 -15.13 -1.80
N LEU A 798 29.21 -15.50 -1.34
CA LEU A 798 30.54 -15.07 -1.77
C LEU A 798 30.74 -13.55 -1.83
N GLY A 799 29.98 -12.80 -1.04
CA GLY A 799 29.92 -11.36 -1.00
C GLY A 799 30.66 -10.73 0.17
N THR A 800 30.54 -9.42 0.26
CA THR A 800 31.18 -8.61 1.32
C THR A 800 30.15 -7.68 1.94
N SER A 801 30.05 -7.70 3.26
CA SER A 801 29.44 -6.62 4.04
C SER A 801 30.54 -5.76 4.62
N THR A 802 30.51 -4.46 4.34
CA THR A 802 31.47 -3.49 4.89
C THR A 802 30.80 -2.64 5.95
N ILE A 803 31.43 -2.52 7.12
CA ILE A 803 31.07 -1.58 8.18
C ILE A 803 31.99 -0.36 8.04
N THR A 804 31.43 0.79 7.66
CA THR A 804 32.14 2.05 7.48
C THR A 804 31.66 3.08 8.50
N GLY A 805 32.59 3.88 9.01
CA GLY A 805 32.31 4.84 10.08
C GLY A 805 32.42 4.21 11.46
N ASP A 806 32.55 5.05 12.47
CA ASP A 806 32.72 4.60 13.85
C ASP A 806 31.35 4.24 14.43
N THR A 807 31.18 3.02 14.95
CA THR A 807 29.87 2.56 15.46
C THR A 807 30.02 1.60 16.64
N ASP A 808 29.25 1.86 17.70
CA ASP A 808 29.12 0.95 18.84
C ASP A 808 27.92 0.00 18.67
N PHE A 809 28.16 -1.29 18.86
CA PHE A 809 27.17 -2.36 18.89
C PHE A 809 27.00 -2.92 20.31
N ALA A 810 25.78 -3.38 20.65
CA ALA A 810 25.59 -4.23 21.83
C ALA A 810 26.18 -5.61 21.58
N ASP A 811 25.53 -6.38 20.72
CA ASP A 811 26.07 -7.63 20.21
C ASP A 811 26.26 -7.50 18.69
N LEU A 812 27.34 -8.07 18.17
CA LEU A 812 27.60 -8.14 16.72
C LEU A 812 27.79 -9.60 16.32
N THR A 813 26.98 -10.08 15.38
CA THR A 813 27.05 -11.47 14.91
C THR A 813 27.24 -11.52 13.40
N CYS A 814 28.24 -12.27 12.95
CA CYS A 814 28.40 -12.71 11.56
C CYS A 814 28.77 -14.20 11.60
N ALA A 815 27.77 -15.06 11.75
CA ALA A 815 27.96 -16.48 12.05
C ALA A 815 27.46 -17.38 10.92
N ASN A 816 28.15 -18.50 10.73
CA ASN A 816 27.93 -19.48 9.65
C ASN A 816 28.02 -18.86 8.24
N GLN A 817 28.93 -17.92 8.04
CA GLN A 817 29.13 -17.16 6.79
C GLN A 817 30.42 -17.61 6.09
N GLY A 818 30.55 -18.91 5.81
CA GLY A 818 31.75 -19.47 5.20
C GLY A 818 31.93 -19.06 3.75
N GLY A 819 33.13 -18.59 3.39
CA GLY A 819 33.44 -18.05 2.06
C GLY A 819 33.07 -16.57 1.89
N GLU A 820 32.36 -15.99 2.86
CA GLU A 820 31.94 -14.58 2.86
C GLU A 820 32.99 -13.67 3.48
N THR A 821 32.83 -12.36 3.32
CA THR A 821 33.70 -11.34 3.91
C THR A 821 32.92 -10.35 4.78
N LEU A 822 33.42 -10.11 6.00
CA LEU A 822 33.06 -8.95 6.82
C LEU A 822 34.26 -8.00 6.84
N SER A 823 34.10 -6.83 6.24
CA SER A 823 35.12 -5.78 6.19
C SER A 823 34.80 -4.68 7.20
N ILE A 824 35.74 -4.34 8.07
CA ILE A 824 35.58 -3.35 9.13
C ILE A 824 36.50 -2.17 8.80
N ALA A 825 35.92 -1.12 8.22
CA ALA A 825 36.65 0.05 7.72
C ALA A 825 36.69 1.21 8.72
N GLY A 826 35.73 1.31 9.65
CA GLY A 826 35.75 2.24 10.78
C GLY A 826 36.04 1.54 12.12
N ASP A 827 36.21 2.32 13.19
CA ASP A 827 36.42 1.77 14.53
C ASP A 827 35.09 1.32 15.14
N ILE A 828 34.99 0.06 15.55
CA ILE A 828 33.75 -0.49 16.13
C ILE A 828 33.93 -0.88 17.59
N GLY A 829 32.95 -0.57 18.45
CA GLY A 829 32.86 -1.09 19.81
C GLY A 829 31.84 -2.22 19.89
N VAL A 830 32.16 -3.30 20.62
CA VAL A 830 31.17 -4.35 20.96
C VAL A 830 31.14 -4.50 22.48
N THR A 831 30.06 -3.97 23.08
CA THR A 831 29.93 -3.93 24.55
C THR A 831 29.53 -5.27 25.15
N GLY A 832 28.69 -6.03 24.45
CA GLY A 832 28.24 -7.39 24.74
C GLY A 832 29.08 -8.43 24.01
N THR A 833 28.47 -9.23 23.14
CA THR A 833 29.08 -10.41 22.50
C THR A 833 29.40 -10.19 21.03
N LEU A 834 30.63 -10.47 20.63
CA LEU A 834 31.05 -10.56 19.24
C LEU A 834 31.04 -12.03 18.80
N THR A 835 30.20 -12.43 17.85
CA THR A 835 30.15 -13.81 17.35
C THR A 835 30.50 -13.86 15.88
N LEU A 836 31.67 -14.42 15.55
CA LEU A 836 32.15 -14.53 14.18
C LEU A 836 32.37 -15.99 13.83
N SER A 837 31.72 -16.49 12.76
CA SER A 837 32.05 -17.82 12.25
C SER A 837 31.82 -18.07 10.77
N GLY A 838 32.71 -18.86 10.16
CA GLY A 838 32.47 -19.55 8.90
C GLY A 838 31.67 -20.85 9.08
N THR A 839 31.59 -21.67 8.04
CA THR A 839 30.89 -22.97 8.07
C THR A 839 31.84 -24.16 8.17
N GLY A 840 33.14 -23.96 7.92
CA GLY A 840 34.17 -25.00 8.07
C GLY A 840 35.59 -24.49 7.77
N THR A 841 36.58 -25.37 7.88
CA THR A 841 38.00 -25.01 7.64
C THR A 841 38.31 -24.67 6.18
N ALA A 842 37.51 -25.18 5.23
CA ALA A 842 37.56 -24.85 3.81
C ALA A 842 36.76 -23.58 3.47
N ASP A 843 35.66 -23.33 4.20
CA ASP A 843 34.73 -22.23 4.00
C ASP A 843 34.76 -21.32 5.23
N ARG A 844 35.87 -20.59 5.36
CA ARG A 844 36.10 -19.66 6.48
C ARG A 844 35.42 -18.32 6.21
N LEU A 845 34.96 -17.65 7.26
CA LEU A 845 34.56 -16.24 7.18
C LEU A 845 35.83 -15.38 7.13
N ILE A 846 35.94 -14.50 6.13
CA ILE A 846 37.05 -13.56 5.98
C ILE A 846 36.74 -12.31 6.80
N ILE A 847 37.65 -11.94 7.70
CA ILE A 847 37.60 -10.71 8.49
C ILE A 847 38.72 -9.81 8.02
N THR A 848 38.39 -8.62 7.52
CA THR A 848 39.34 -7.67 6.93
C THR A 848 38.97 -6.23 7.27
N GLY A 849 39.74 -5.27 6.75
CA GLY A 849 39.49 -3.84 6.88
C GLY A 849 40.57 -3.11 7.67
N ALA A 850 40.58 -1.79 7.55
CA ALA A 850 41.58 -0.89 8.14
C ALA A 850 41.17 -0.30 9.49
N GLY A 851 39.94 -0.59 9.95
CA GLY A 851 39.43 -0.16 11.25
C GLY A 851 39.95 -1.05 12.39
N SER A 852 39.31 -0.94 13.55
CA SER A 852 39.62 -1.74 14.74
C SER A 852 38.36 -2.20 15.47
N ILE A 853 38.51 -3.23 16.31
CA ILE A 853 37.43 -3.75 17.15
C ILE A 853 37.80 -3.56 18.62
N ASP A 854 36.97 -2.82 19.35
CA ASP A 854 37.04 -2.67 20.79
C ASP A 854 36.13 -3.66 21.52
N LEU A 855 36.71 -4.36 22.50
CA LEU A 855 36.02 -5.36 23.30
C LEU A 855 36.17 -5.03 24.78
N THR A 856 35.08 -5.14 25.53
CA THR A 856 35.07 -4.87 26.98
C THR A 856 35.74 -5.96 27.82
N ALA A 857 35.86 -7.18 27.28
CA ALA A 857 36.48 -8.35 27.91
C ALA A 857 36.93 -9.38 26.86
N PRO A 858 37.84 -10.31 27.22
CA PRO A 858 38.22 -11.40 26.33
C PRO A 858 37.03 -12.28 25.93
N GLN A 859 36.96 -12.70 24.65
CA GLN A 859 35.89 -13.58 24.15
C GLN A 859 36.43 -14.77 23.36
N THR A 860 35.67 -15.86 23.30
CA THR A 860 36.08 -17.16 22.69
C THR A 860 35.05 -17.73 21.73
N THR A 861 34.21 -16.87 21.17
CA THR A 861 33.07 -17.20 20.30
C THR A 861 33.45 -17.34 18.82
N GLY A 862 34.71 -17.09 18.47
CA GLY A 862 35.21 -17.17 17.09
C GLY A 862 35.42 -18.60 16.60
N GLN A 863 35.04 -18.89 15.34
CA GLN A 863 35.30 -20.19 14.73
C GLN A 863 35.41 -20.13 13.20
N TYR A 864 36.30 -20.91 12.58
CA TYR A 864 36.44 -20.96 11.11
C TYR A 864 36.67 -19.57 10.48
N LEU A 865 37.64 -18.82 11.01
CA LEU A 865 37.97 -17.47 10.53
C LEU A 865 39.26 -17.45 9.70
N LEU A 866 39.27 -16.57 8.70
CA LEU A 866 40.46 -16.09 8.01
C LEU A 866 40.61 -14.59 8.32
N VAL A 867 41.61 -14.23 9.11
CA VAL A 867 41.77 -12.85 9.60
C VAL A 867 42.93 -12.15 8.89
N ASP A 868 42.68 -10.96 8.35
CA ASP A 868 43.73 -10.16 7.71
C ASP A 868 44.63 -9.43 8.71
N PRO A 869 45.90 -9.12 8.38
CA PRO A 869 46.86 -8.53 9.33
C PRO A 869 46.54 -7.11 9.80
N ASP A 870 45.61 -6.42 9.13
CA ASP A 870 45.36 -4.99 9.35
C ASP A 870 44.19 -4.71 10.32
N ILE A 871 43.44 -5.74 10.75
CA ILE A 871 42.27 -5.60 11.63
C ILE A 871 42.59 -6.02 13.07
N ASN A 872 42.82 -5.06 13.96
CA ASN A 872 43.21 -5.33 15.35
C ASN A 872 42.00 -5.48 16.29
N ILE A 873 42.17 -6.28 17.35
CA ILE A 873 41.38 -6.14 18.58
C ILE A 873 42.15 -5.18 19.50
N ALA A 874 41.66 -3.95 19.66
CA ALA A 874 42.46 -2.87 20.23
C ALA A 874 42.60 -2.91 21.76
N THR A 875 41.57 -3.35 22.49
CA THR A 875 41.48 -3.23 23.96
C THR A 875 41.45 -4.56 24.72
N SER A 876 41.29 -5.70 24.04
CA SER A 876 41.21 -7.03 24.67
C SER A 876 41.74 -8.14 23.75
N THR A 877 41.32 -9.39 23.97
CA THR A 877 41.66 -10.52 23.11
C THR A 877 40.43 -11.23 22.56
N TYR A 878 40.45 -11.61 21.28
CA TYR A 878 39.43 -12.44 20.66
C TYR A 878 40.00 -13.79 20.22
N THR A 879 39.51 -14.86 20.83
CA THR A 879 39.93 -16.23 20.56
C THR A 879 39.03 -16.86 19.52
N ALA A 880 39.64 -17.43 18.47
CA ALA A 880 38.94 -18.17 17.44
C ALA A 880 39.57 -19.54 17.19
N TYR A 881 38.72 -20.56 17.08
CA TYR A 881 39.13 -21.95 16.85
C TYR A 881 39.01 -22.33 15.38
N SER A 882 39.79 -23.30 14.93
CA SER A 882 39.80 -23.76 13.53
C SER A 882 40.02 -22.61 12.54
N SER A 883 40.85 -21.63 12.96
CA SER A 883 41.00 -20.31 12.35
C SER A 883 42.46 -20.04 12.01
N ARG A 884 42.75 -19.06 11.16
CA ARG A 884 44.11 -18.67 10.76
C ARG A 884 44.16 -17.22 10.32
N ALA A 885 45.33 -16.61 10.41
CA ALA A 885 45.58 -15.33 9.77
C ALA A 885 45.94 -15.56 8.29
N SER A 886 45.63 -14.60 7.41
CA SER A 886 46.11 -14.61 6.02
C SER A 886 47.59 -14.23 5.91
N GLY A 887 48.15 -13.62 6.97
CA GLY A 887 49.56 -13.28 7.14
C GLY A 887 50.00 -13.35 8.61
N THR A 888 50.67 -12.30 9.10
CA THR A 888 51.00 -12.22 10.54
C THR A 888 49.71 -11.99 11.34
N PRO A 889 49.44 -12.76 12.41
CA PRO A 889 48.28 -12.51 13.25
C PRO A 889 48.24 -11.06 13.76
N PRO A 890 47.14 -10.32 13.51
CA PRO A 890 46.96 -8.97 14.05
C PRO A 890 46.89 -8.95 15.58
N ALA A 891 47.12 -7.76 16.17
CA ALA A 891 47.14 -7.61 17.62
C ALA A 891 45.79 -7.98 18.25
N GLY A 892 45.85 -8.66 19.40
CA GLY A 892 44.69 -9.08 20.18
C GLY A 892 43.93 -10.31 19.63
N TRP A 893 44.27 -10.82 18.45
CA TRP A 893 43.70 -12.09 17.95
C TRP A 893 44.46 -13.30 18.48
N VAL A 894 43.73 -14.29 19.02
CA VAL A 894 44.26 -15.58 19.45
C VAL A 894 43.65 -16.68 18.57
N LEU A 895 44.41 -17.17 17.59
CA LEU A 895 43.91 -18.08 16.57
C LEU A 895 44.45 -19.49 16.80
N TYR A 896 43.56 -20.42 17.15
CA TYR A 896 43.87 -21.85 17.19
C TYR A 896 43.61 -22.47 15.83
N ALA A 897 44.57 -23.22 15.31
CA ALA A 897 44.45 -23.88 14.03
C ALA A 897 43.38 -24.98 14.07
N SER A 898 43.12 -25.62 15.22
CA SER A 898 42.18 -26.73 15.42
C SER A 898 40.96 -26.36 16.26
N ALA A 899 40.05 -27.33 16.45
CA ALA A 899 38.94 -27.21 17.40
C ALA A 899 39.46 -27.18 18.86
N ASN A 900 38.70 -26.56 19.77
CA ASN A 900 39.08 -26.43 21.16
C ASN A 900 39.40 -27.79 21.81
N GLY A 901 40.60 -27.93 22.37
CA GLY A 901 41.08 -29.15 23.02
C GLY A 901 41.49 -30.29 22.08
N SER A 902 41.63 -30.02 20.78
CA SER A 902 42.09 -31.00 19.79
C SER A 902 43.47 -30.61 19.24
N PRO A 903 44.40 -31.56 19.04
CA PRO A 903 45.66 -31.27 18.38
C PRO A 903 45.48 -31.01 16.88
N VAL A 904 46.42 -30.28 16.28
CA VAL A 904 46.57 -30.10 14.85
C VAL A 904 47.34 -31.30 14.30
N THR A 905 46.68 -32.10 13.49
CA THR A 905 47.24 -33.34 12.94
C THR A 905 47.86 -33.13 11.57
N TRP A 906 49.08 -33.60 11.35
CA TRP A 906 49.71 -33.68 10.03
C TRP A 906 49.02 -34.75 9.17
N THR A 907 48.65 -34.40 7.94
CA THR A 907 48.07 -35.32 6.96
C THR A 907 49.01 -35.61 5.80
N GLY A 908 49.94 -34.70 5.52
CA GLY A 908 50.84 -34.78 4.36
C GLY A 908 50.10 -34.72 3.01
N ALA A 909 48.88 -34.18 2.98
CA ALA A 909 48.04 -34.11 1.78
C ALA A 909 48.45 -33.02 0.78
N GLY A 910 49.28 -32.06 1.20
CA GLY A 910 49.77 -30.98 0.35
C GLY A 910 50.77 -31.45 -0.71
N ILE A 911 51.09 -30.56 -1.65
CA ILE A 911 51.97 -30.85 -2.79
C ILE A 911 53.45 -31.05 -2.42
N ASN A 912 53.85 -30.71 -1.20
CA ASN A 912 55.21 -30.77 -0.69
C ASN A 912 55.20 -31.10 0.80
N ALA A 913 56.37 -31.34 1.37
CA ALA A 913 56.55 -31.73 2.77
C ALA A 913 56.71 -30.53 3.73
N ASN A 914 56.56 -29.30 3.25
CA ASN A 914 56.90 -28.11 4.02
C ASN A 914 55.97 -27.92 5.22
N TRP A 915 56.54 -27.63 6.39
CA TRP A 915 55.80 -27.35 7.63
C TRP A 915 54.80 -26.20 7.46
N ASP A 916 55.21 -25.12 6.78
CA ASP A 916 54.38 -23.92 6.58
C ASP A 916 53.34 -24.04 5.47
N ASN A 917 53.19 -25.21 4.85
CA ASN A 917 52.14 -25.45 3.88
C ASN A 917 50.85 -25.86 4.61
N PRO A 918 49.80 -25.01 4.63
CA PRO A 918 48.57 -25.30 5.37
C PRO A 918 47.84 -26.56 4.87
N ASP A 919 48.02 -26.96 3.60
CA ASP A 919 47.37 -28.14 3.02
C ASP A 919 47.89 -29.46 3.60
N ASN A 920 49.04 -29.43 4.28
CA ASN A 920 49.60 -30.59 4.98
C ASN A 920 48.97 -30.85 6.35
N TRP A 921 48.12 -29.95 6.83
CA TRP A 921 47.52 -30.02 8.16
C TRP A 921 46.02 -30.32 8.04
N GLY A 922 45.50 -31.22 8.87
CA GLY A 922 44.09 -31.62 8.84
C GLY A 922 43.12 -30.48 9.12
N ALA A 923 43.60 -29.42 9.79
CA ALA A 923 42.83 -28.22 10.05
C ALA A 923 42.94 -27.15 8.95
N LEU A 924 43.71 -27.43 7.88
CA LEU A 924 44.05 -26.48 6.81
C LEU A 924 44.64 -25.17 7.37
N ALA A 925 45.46 -25.26 8.40
CA ALA A 925 46.14 -24.13 9.02
C ALA A 925 47.47 -24.60 9.59
N VAL A 926 48.50 -23.78 9.44
CA VAL A 926 49.83 -24.04 10.01
C VAL A 926 49.74 -23.85 11.53
N PRO A 927 50.15 -24.83 12.35
CA PRO A 927 50.20 -24.68 13.80
C PRO A 927 51.10 -23.52 14.23
N GLY A 928 50.65 -22.76 15.21
CA GLY A 928 51.43 -21.74 15.93
C GLY A 928 51.79 -22.18 17.36
N SER A 929 52.42 -21.29 18.11
CA SER A 929 52.92 -21.55 19.48
C SER A 929 51.85 -21.90 20.52
N VAL A 930 50.56 -21.80 20.18
CA VAL A 930 49.43 -22.16 21.05
C VAL A 930 48.81 -23.51 20.67
N ASP A 931 49.23 -24.12 19.56
CA ASP A 931 48.64 -25.33 19.00
C ASP A 931 49.45 -26.58 19.40
N GLU A 932 48.76 -27.59 19.92
CA GLU A 932 49.33 -28.94 20.08
C GLU A 932 49.42 -29.62 18.71
N VAL A 933 50.54 -30.27 18.42
CA VAL A 933 50.81 -30.91 17.13
C VAL A 933 50.95 -32.41 17.26
N VAL A 934 50.30 -33.16 16.36
CA VAL A 934 50.48 -34.60 16.19
C VAL A 934 50.91 -34.92 14.76
N ILE A 935 51.99 -35.67 14.62
CA ILE A 935 52.51 -36.20 13.36
C ILE A 935 52.26 -37.72 13.37
N PRO A 936 51.14 -38.19 12.81
CA PRO A 936 50.76 -39.59 12.85
C PRO A 936 51.50 -40.40 11.78
N ASN A 937 51.43 -41.74 11.90
CA ASN A 937 51.81 -42.62 10.81
C ASN A 937 50.82 -42.49 9.63
N ILE A 938 51.26 -41.88 8.54
CA ILE A 938 50.45 -41.65 7.33
C ILE A 938 50.62 -42.77 6.28
N GLY A 939 51.12 -43.95 6.68
CA GLY A 939 51.28 -45.12 5.80
C GLY A 939 52.43 -44.97 4.79
N PRO A 940 52.37 -45.55 3.58
CA PRO A 940 53.46 -45.50 2.60
C PRO A 940 53.66 -44.11 1.96
N SER A 941 52.97 -43.07 2.45
CA SER A 941 53.22 -41.68 2.04
C SER A 941 54.56 -41.21 2.58
N THR A 942 55.45 -40.74 1.70
CA THR A 942 56.76 -40.19 2.09
C THR A 942 56.69 -38.70 2.44
N ASN A 943 55.50 -38.11 2.51
CA ASN A 943 55.32 -36.66 2.69
C ASN A 943 55.23 -36.26 4.18
N TYR A 944 56.21 -36.71 4.97
CA TYR A 944 56.36 -36.33 6.38
C TYR A 944 56.89 -34.88 6.52
N PRO A 945 56.59 -34.20 7.64
CA PRO A 945 56.94 -32.79 7.81
C PRO A 945 58.44 -32.51 7.74
N VAL A 946 58.79 -31.52 6.92
CA VAL A 946 60.11 -30.92 6.79
C VAL A 946 60.02 -29.46 7.19
N ALA A 947 60.76 -29.06 8.22
CA ALA A 947 60.85 -27.69 8.66
C ALA A 947 61.59 -26.84 7.61
N ASN A 948 60.84 -26.03 6.87
CA ASN A 948 61.38 -25.04 5.94
C ASN A 948 61.38 -23.62 6.54
N VAL A 949 60.71 -23.45 7.69
CA VAL A 949 60.68 -22.25 8.54
C VAL A 949 60.85 -22.67 10.01
N ALA A 950 60.97 -21.70 10.91
CA ALA A 950 60.92 -21.98 12.35
C ALA A 950 59.60 -22.67 12.72
N VAL A 951 59.71 -23.84 13.35
CA VAL A 951 58.59 -24.61 13.86
C VAL A 951 58.19 -24.04 15.21
N ASN A 952 56.94 -23.61 15.36
CA ASN A 952 56.40 -23.11 16.62
C ASN A 952 55.13 -23.89 16.95
N ALA A 953 55.10 -24.52 18.12
CA ALA A 953 53.96 -25.29 18.61
C ALA A 953 53.84 -25.15 20.13
N ALA A 954 52.66 -25.44 20.68
CA ALA A 954 52.51 -25.66 22.10
C ALA A 954 53.21 -26.97 22.51
N GLU A 955 52.87 -28.07 21.84
CA GLU A 955 53.45 -29.40 22.06
C GLU A 955 53.65 -30.10 20.71
N ILE A 956 54.61 -31.01 20.60
CA ILE A 956 54.84 -31.80 19.38
C ILE A 956 54.90 -33.29 19.72
N THR A 957 54.05 -34.08 19.08
CA THR A 957 54.06 -35.55 19.17
C THR A 957 54.35 -36.16 17.80
N VAL A 958 55.38 -37.01 17.71
CA VAL A 958 55.71 -37.83 16.55
C VAL A 958 55.36 -39.28 16.86
N ASP A 959 54.36 -39.84 16.18
CA ASP A 959 53.88 -41.19 16.43
C ASP A 959 54.85 -42.28 15.92
N ALA A 960 54.63 -43.51 16.37
CA ALA A 960 55.40 -44.67 15.91
C ALA A 960 55.30 -44.85 14.39
N ASN A 961 56.45 -45.01 13.74
CA ASN A 961 56.63 -45.08 12.28
C ASN A 961 56.34 -43.76 11.52
N ALA A 962 56.16 -42.64 12.23
CA ALA A 962 56.13 -41.31 11.62
C ALA A 962 57.53 -40.69 11.57
N GLU A 963 57.72 -39.67 10.73
CA GLU A 963 58.99 -38.93 10.60
C GLU A 963 58.78 -37.42 10.77
N PHE A 964 59.77 -36.72 11.32
CA PHE A 964 59.87 -35.26 11.35
C PHE A 964 61.30 -34.83 11.03
N THR A 965 61.47 -33.89 10.11
CA THR A 965 62.80 -33.39 9.70
C THR A 965 62.98 -31.93 10.09
N GLY A 966 63.93 -31.64 10.97
CA GLY A 966 64.25 -30.29 11.46
C GLY A 966 64.98 -29.39 10.45
N ASN A 967 65.72 -30.00 9.51
CA ASN A 967 66.33 -29.33 8.33
C ASN A 967 67.03 -27.99 8.64
N GLY A 968 67.69 -27.89 9.79
CA GLY A 968 68.47 -26.75 10.22
C GLY A 968 67.67 -25.55 10.74
N GLN A 969 66.33 -25.65 10.82
CA GLN A 969 65.47 -24.58 11.31
C GLN A 969 65.34 -24.58 12.84
N SER A 970 64.79 -23.49 13.40
CA SER A 970 64.46 -23.46 14.83
C SER A 970 63.26 -24.36 15.12
N ILE A 971 63.32 -25.13 16.21
CA ILE A 971 62.22 -25.99 16.68
C ILE A 971 61.84 -25.50 18.08
N ASN A 972 60.71 -24.83 18.17
CA ASN A 972 60.21 -24.18 19.38
C ASN A 972 58.91 -24.85 19.82
N ALA A 973 58.95 -25.63 20.91
CA ALA A 973 57.75 -26.14 21.58
C ALA A 973 57.67 -25.52 22.98
N THR A 974 56.58 -24.84 23.32
CA THR A 974 56.47 -24.23 24.66
C THR A 974 56.27 -25.27 25.77
N GLY A 975 55.71 -26.43 25.44
CA GLY A 975 55.47 -27.61 26.27
C GLY A 975 56.32 -28.79 25.81
N ASP A 976 55.74 -29.99 25.81
CA ASP A 976 56.45 -31.25 25.59
C ASP A 976 56.78 -31.53 24.10
N PHE A 977 57.86 -32.28 23.85
CA PHE A 977 58.14 -32.93 22.57
C PHE A 977 58.26 -34.45 22.79
N SER A 978 57.29 -35.21 22.30
CA SER A 978 57.24 -36.67 22.40
C SER A 978 57.57 -37.35 21.08
N ASN A 979 58.62 -38.17 21.05
CA ASN A 979 59.07 -38.89 19.87
C ASN A 979 58.92 -40.41 20.04
N SER A 980 57.98 -41.00 19.29
CA SER A 980 57.83 -42.46 19.10
C SER A 980 58.28 -42.92 17.71
N GLY A 981 58.59 -41.99 16.80
CA GLY A 981 58.96 -42.23 15.40
C GLY A 981 60.43 -41.92 15.12
N THR A 982 60.70 -41.23 14.00
CA THR A 982 62.05 -40.79 13.61
C THR A 982 62.12 -39.27 13.53
N VAL A 983 63.06 -38.66 14.27
CA VAL A 983 63.37 -37.22 14.13
C VAL A 983 64.73 -37.07 13.45
N ARG A 984 64.77 -36.36 12.32
CA ARG A 984 65.98 -36.11 11.51
C ARG A 984 66.50 -34.69 11.70
N LEU A 985 67.79 -34.55 11.96
CA LEU A 985 68.48 -33.28 12.21
C LEU A 985 69.74 -33.15 11.36
N VAL A 986 70.04 -31.94 10.89
CA VAL A 986 71.33 -31.63 10.21
C VAL A 986 72.37 -31.06 11.19
N GLY A 987 71.95 -30.76 12.41
CA GLY A 987 72.78 -30.27 13.52
C GLY A 987 72.91 -28.75 13.59
N THR A 988 72.28 -27.97 12.71
CA THR A 988 72.28 -26.49 12.81
C THR A 988 71.00 -25.93 13.41
N GLU A 989 70.07 -26.80 13.82
CA GLU A 989 68.81 -26.43 14.44
C GLU A 989 69.02 -25.70 15.77
N SER A 990 68.19 -24.69 16.02
CA SER A 990 68.04 -24.11 17.36
C SER A 990 66.83 -24.74 18.03
N ILE A 991 67.05 -25.71 18.92
CA ILE A 991 65.98 -26.49 19.54
C ILE A 991 65.66 -25.92 20.93
N ALA A 992 64.45 -25.40 21.12
CA ALA A 992 63.96 -24.81 22.36
C ALA A 992 62.65 -25.50 22.79
N ILE A 993 62.74 -26.39 23.78
CA ILE A 993 61.60 -27.13 24.34
C ILE A 993 61.39 -26.66 25.78
N GLY A 994 60.23 -26.08 26.06
CA GLY A 994 59.89 -25.55 27.39
C GLY A 994 59.43 -26.61 28.38
N GLY A 995 58.88 -27.73 27.88
CA GLY A 995 58.51 -28.91 28.65
C GLY A 995 59.56 -30.01 28.61
N THR A 996 59.10 -31.26 28.59
CA THR A 996 59.91 -32.47 28.54
C THR A 996 60.08 -32.99 27.12
N THR A 997 61.29 -33.40 26.77
CA THR A 997 61.56 -34.19 25.57
C THR A 997 61.57 -35.68 25.93
N THR A 998 60.68 -36.45 25.32
CA THR A 998 60.52 -37.89 25.61
C THR A 998 60.79 -38.72 24.36
N ASN A 999 61.74 -39.64 24.41
CA ASN A 999 61.94 -40.66 23.38
C ASN A 999 61.34 -41.99 23.85
N VAL A 1000 60.30 -42.49 23.16
CA VAL A 1000 59.58 -43.72 23.52
C VAL A 1000 60.26 -44.95 22.91
N ALA A 1001 60.12 -46.13 23.53
CA ALA A 1001 60.69 -47.38 23.03
C ALA A 1001 60.43 -47.61 21.52
N GLY A 1002 61.52 -47.75 20.75
CA GLY A 1002 61.49 -47.92 19.31
C GLY A 1002 61.73 -46.63 18.50
N SER A 1003 61.72 -45.45 19.13
CA SER A 1003 61.99 -44.19 18.44
C SER A 1003 63.46 -44.02 18.05
N THR A 1004 63.71 -43.18 17.05
CA THR A 1004 65.05 -42.88 16.53
C THR A 1004 65.24 -41.37 16.44
N VAL A 1005 66.42 -40.89 16.83
CA VAL A 1005 66.91 -39.57 16.41
C VAL A 1005 68.08 -39.79 15.45
N GLU A 1006 68.01 -39.16 14.28
CA GLU A 1006 68.97 -39.29 13.21
C GLU A 1006 69.68 -37.96 12.93
N TYR A 1007 71.01 -37.98 12.89
CA TYR A 1007 71.84 -36.85 12.47
C TYR A 1007 72.42 -37.10 11.08
N ASN A 1008 72.14 -36.21 10.14
CA ASN A 1008 72.55 -36.35 8.74
C ASN A 1008 73.31 -35.16 8.14
N GLY A 1009 73.68 -34.18 8.97
CA GLY A 1009 74.50 -33.04 8.58
C GLY A 1009 75.67 -32.77 9.55
N THR A 1010 76.49 -31.78 9.21
CA THR A 1010 77.75 -31.49 9.88
C THR A 1010 77.65 -30.51 11.07
N GLY A 1011 76.44 -30.25 11.55
CA GLY A 1011 76.22 -29.29 12.65
C GLY A 1011 76.62 -29.81 14.04
N SER A 1012 76.21 -29.10 15.09
CA SER A 1012 76.60 -29.40 16.49
C SER A 1012 75.44 -29.33 17.49
N ALA A 1013 74.21 -29.13 17.04
CA ALA A 1013 73.03 -29.15 17.89
C ALA A 1013 72.78 -30.56 18.43
N VAL A 1014 72.61 -30.69 19.75
CA VAL A 1014 72.29 -31.95 20.44
C VAL A 1014 70.79 -31.96 20.76
N TRP A 1015 70.18 -33.15 20.73
CA TRP A 1015 68.78 -33.32 21.09
C TRP A 1015 68.61 -32.93 22.57
N PRO A 1016 67.63 -32.07 22.92
CA PRO A 1016 67.43 -31.70 24.31
C PRO A 1016 66.98 -32.94 25.11
N ASN A 1017 67.53 -33.13 26.30
CA ASN A 1017 67.48 -34.35 27.12
C ASN A 1017 68.37 -35.46 26.59
N ASP A 1018 69.27 -35.89 27.46
CA ASP A 1018 70.40 -36.76 27.16
C ASP A 1018 69.98 -38.22 26.81
N ALA A 1019 68.71 -38.59 26.92
CA ALA A 1019 68.26 -39.97 26.69
C ALA A 1019 67.69 -40.21 25.28
N TYR A 1020 68.45 -40.93 24.45
CA TYR A 1020 68.05 -41.48 23.16
C TYR A 1020 67.56 -42.92 23.33
N GLN A 1021 66.53 -43.30 22.55
CA GLN A 1021 66.15 -44.70 22.43
C GLN A 1021 67.01 -45.37 21.37
N ASN A 1022 66.91 -44.95 20.12
CA ASN A 1022 67.90 -45.26 19.09
C ASN A 1022 68.54 -43.95 18.58
N LEU A 1023 69.84 -43.99 18.32
CA LEU A 1023 70.60 -42.88 17.77
C LEU A 1023 71.28 -43.34 16.46
N THR A 1024 71.00 -42.63 15.38
CA THR A 1024 71.65 -42.85 14.08
C THR A 1024 72.44 -41.62 13.68
N ILE A 1025 73.67 -41.80 13.23
CA ILE A 1025 74.52 -40.74 12.67
C ILE A 1025 74.96 -41.22 11.29
N THR A 1026 74.57 -40.52 10.23
CA THR A 1026 74.93 -40.92 8.87
C THR A 1026 76.37 -40.52 8.54
N ALA A 1027 76.90 -40.92 7.38
CA ALA A 1027 78.28 -40.62 6.98
C ALA A 1027 78.61 -39.10 6.90
N ALA A 1028 77.60 -38.25 6.68
CA ALA A 1028 77.75 -36.79 6.72
C ALA A 1028 77.44 -36.19 8.09
N GLY A 1029 76.91 -37.00 9.00
CA GLY A 1029 76.51 -36.63 10.35
C GLY A 1029 77.72 -36.34 11.25
N VAL A 1030 77.69 -35.21 11.94
CA VAL A 1030 78.60 -34.90 13.04
C VAL A 1030 77.75 -34.51 14.25
N VAL A 1031 78.04 -35.10 15.40
CA VAL A 1031 77.38 -34.75 16.67
C VAL A 1031 78.46 -34.33 17.67
N SER A 1032 78.42 -33.08 18.12
CA SER A 1032 79.36 -32.57 19.13
C SER A 1032 78.68 -32.46 20.49
N LEU A 1033 79.14 -33.21 21.48
CA LEU A 1033 78.44 -33.37 22.76
C LEU A 1033 78.63 -32.18 23.72
N GLY A 1034 79.67 -31.36 23.57
CA GLY A 1034 79.93 -30.24 24.47
C GLY A 1034 79.96 -30.68 25.94
N THR A 1035 78.97 -30.27 26.73
CA THR A 1035 78.81 -30.63 28.16
C THR A 1035 77.81 -31.76 28.40
N ASP A 1036 77.15 -32.25 27.35
CA ASP A 1036 75.95 -33.08 27.42
C ASP A 1036 76.27 -34.57 27.64
N ALA A 1037 75.49 -35.23 28.50
CA ALA A 1037 75.78 -36.58 29.00
C ALA A 1037 74.88 -37.63 28.36
N VAL A 1038 75.07 -37.88 27.07
CA VAL A 1038 74.23 -38.74 26.24
C VAL A 1038 74.14 -40.20 26.71
N THR A 1039 72.92 -40.70 26.84
CA THR A 1039 72.55 -42.09 27.09
C THR A 1039 71.75 -42.61 25.90
N VAL A 1040 72.23 -43.66 25.24
CA VAL A 1040 71.47 -44.43 24.24
C VAL A 1040 71.01 -45.73 24.90
N ALA A 1041 69.70 -45.91 25.04
CA ALA A 1041 69.10 -47.07 25.70
C ALA A 1041 68.94 -48.29 24.78
N GLY A 1042 68.76 -48.05 23.48
CA GLY A 1042 68.63 -49.04 22.40
C GLY A 1042 69.88 -49.09 21.54
N THR A 1043 69.74 -48.89 20.23
CA THR A 1043 70.85 -49.04 19.27
C THR A 1043 71.51 -47.71 18.93
N LEU A 1044 72.84 -47.70 18.91
CA LEU A 1044 73.65 -46.67 18.25
C LEU A 1044 74.13 -47.19 16.89
N LEU A 1045 73.84 -46.46 15.81
CA LEU A 1045 74.42 -46.67 14.48
C LEU A 1045 75.20 -45.41 14.10
N ASN A 1046 76.53 -45.49 14.04
CA ASN A 1046 77.39 -44.35 13.75
C ASN A 1046 78.17 -44.60 12.46
N GLU A 1047 77.77 -43.97 11.36
CA GLU A 1047 78.53 -43.93 10.10
C GLU A 1047 79.37 -42.66 9.96
N GLY A 1048 79.15 -41.67 10.83
CA GLY A 1048 79.78 -40.34 10.81
C GLY A 1048 80.77 -40.13 11.96
N GLU A 1049 80.67 -38.98 12.63
CA GLU A 1049 81.53 -38.62 13.75
C GLU A 1049 80.73 -38.22 15.01
N ILE A 1050 81.08 -38.82 16.16
CA ILE A 1050 80.69 -38.34 17.49
C ILE A 1050 81.91 -37.65 18.11
N ASN A 1051 81.79 -36.34 18.37
CA ASN A 1051 82.85 -35.52 18.94
C ASN A 1051 82.54 -35.14 20.40
N VAL A 1052 83.37 -35.58 21.33
CA VAL A 1052 83.32 -35.26 22.75
C VAL A 1052 84.33 -34.15 23.03
N ASN A 1053 83.89 -32.90 22.88
CA ASN A 1053 84.73 -31.69 22.90
C ASN A 1053 84.67 -30.87 24.21
N GLY A 1054 84.02 -31.39 25.27
CA GLY A 1054 83.86 -30.75 26.58
C GLY A 1054 83.62 -31.80 27.68
N THR A 1055 82.86 -31.52 28.74
CA THR A 1055 82.60 -32.52 29.80
C THR A 1055 81.55 -33.58 29.44
N GLY A 1056 81.05 -33.57 28.19
CA GLY A 1056 80.04 -34.52 27.73
C GLY A 1056 80.52 -35.97 27.73
N SER A 1057 79.57 -36.89 27.61
CA SER A 1057 79.85 -38.34 27.64
C SER A 1057 78.82 -39.13 26.84
N ILE A 1058 79.15 -40.38 26.50
CA ILE A 1058 78.22 -41.33 25.91
C ILE A 1058 78.37 -42.72 26.53
N ASN A 1059 77.26 -43.44 26.75
CA ASN A 1059 77.22 -44.73 27.43
C ASN A 1059 77.42 -45.97 26.52
N THR A 1060 77.45 -45.78 25.20
CA THR A 1060 77.57 -46.87 24.22
C THR A 1060 78.41 -46.44 23.02
N SER A 1061 78.89 -47.41 22.25
CA SER A 1061 79.71 -47.20 21.06
C SER A 1061 79.20 -48.01 19.86
N ASP A 1062 79.70 -47.64 18.67
CA ASP A 1062 79.58 -48.45 17.46
C ASP A 1062 80.98 -48.95 17.09
N ALA A 1063 81.17 -50.27 17.23
CA ALA A 1063 82.44 -50.92 16.92
C ALA A 1063 82.60 -51.27 15.43
N ALA A 1064 81.54 -51.15 14.63
CA ALA A 1064 81.53 -51.54 13.23
C ALA A 1064 81.79 -50.36 12.30
N ASN A 1065 81.26 -49.18 12.62
CA ASN A 1065 81.30 -48.01 11.73
C ASN A 1065 81.64 -46.71 12.45
N GLY A 1066 81.95 -45.68 11.65
CA GLY A 1066 82.10 -44.29 12.11
C GLY A 1066 83.34 -44.03 12.96
N THR A 1067 83.35 -42.82 13.53
CA THR A 1067 84.47 -42.28 14.33
C THR A 1067 83.97 -41.69 15.63
N PHE A 1068 84.70 -41.95 16.72
CA PHE A 1068 84.59 -41.20 17.96
C PHE A 1068 85.81 -40.29 18.09
N ARG A 1069 85.60 -39.00 18.35
CA ARG A 1069 86.66 -38.02 18.61
C ARG A 1069 86.53 -37.51 20.04
N TYR A 1070 87.62 -37.46 20.78
CA TYR A 1070 87.72 -36.75 22.06
C TYR A 1070 88.62 -35.54 21.86
N SER A 1071 88.10 -34.32 22.04
CA SER A 1071 88.80 -33.08 21.64
C SER A 1071 88.77 -31.93 22.66
N GLY A 1072 88.43 -32.20 23.92
CA GLY A 1072 88.43 -31.21 25.00
C GLY A 1072 89.82 -30.92 25.60
N THR A 1073 89.87 -30.29 26.78
CA THR A 1073 91.13 -30.11 27.53
C THR A 1073 91.59 -31.42 28.13
N ASP A 1074 90.95 -31.88 29.21
CA ASP A 1074 91.12 -33.24 29.71
C ASP A 1074 89.84 -34.02 29.43
N GLN A 1075 89.96 -35.27 28.99
CA GLN A 1075 88.81 -36.08 28.58
C GLN A 1075 88.86 -37.49 29.17
N PRO A 1076 87.81 -37.95 29.86
CA PRO A 1076 87.67 -39.37 30.15
C PRO A 1076 87.27 -40.11 28.86
N VAL A 1077 88.05 -41.11 28.48
CA VAL A 1077 87.67 -42.04 27.40
C VAL A 1077 87.03 -43.26 28.07
N PRO A 1078 85.68 -43.41 28.03
CA PRO A 1078 84.98 -44.50 28.68
C PRO A 1078 85.32 -45.86 28.09
N THR A 1079 85.21 -46.89 28.93
CA THR A 1079 85.21 -48.29 28.50
C THR A 1079 83.84 -48.61 27.91
N LEU A 1080 83.80 -48.70 26.59
CA LEU A 1080 82.63 -49.09 25.81
C LEU A 1080 82.92 -50.42 25.10
N ASP A 1081 81.92 -50.98 24.40
CA ASP A 1081 82.02 -52.26 23.67
C ASP A 1081 82.82 -52.14 22.36
N GLY A 1082 83.95 -51.41 22.40
CA GLY A 1082 84.85 -51.16 21.29
C GLY A 1082 84.46 -49.96 20.42
N TYR A 1083 85.46 -49.30 19.86
CA TYR A 1083 85.31 -48.22 18.89
C TYR A 1083 85.64 -48.76 17.50
N ASN A 1084 84.98 -48.29 16.44
CA ASN A 1084 85.47 -48.52 15.08
C ASN A 1084 86.73 -47.69 14.83
N ASN A 1085 86.59 -46.37 14.66
CA ASN A 1085 87.72 -45.44 14.67
C ASN A 1085 87.67 -44.56 15.92
N LEU A 1086 88.84 -44.25 16.48
CA LEU A 1086 88.97 -43.40 17.67
C LEU A 1086 90.01 -42.30 17.38
N ILE A 1087 89.64 -41.04 17.56
CA ILE A 1087 90.53 -39.88 17.44
C ILE A 1087 90.70 -39.26 18.83
N ILE A 1088 91.95 -39.07 19.25
CA ILE A 1088 92.32 -38.25 20.39
C ILE A 1088 92.90 -36.95 19.87
N ASP A 1089 92.23 -35.86 20.17
CA ASP A 1089 92.56 -34.49 19.74
C ASP A 1089 92.40 -33.52 20.91
N CYS A 1090 92.86 -33.94 22.09
CA CYS A 1090 92.73 -33.18 23.33
C CYS A 1090 93.87 -32.18 23.47
N THR A 1091 93.61 -31.05 24.13
CA THR A 1091 94.68 -30.08 24.48
C THR A 1091 95.47 -30.47 25.73
N GLY A 1092 94.90 -31.36 26.58
CA GLY A 1092 95.50 -31.99 27.76
C GLY A 1092 95.50 -33.52 27.66
N ASP A 1093 95.14 -34.22 28.74
CA ASP A 1093 95.19 -35.69 28.81
C ASP A 1093 93.83 -36.34 28.52
N ALA A 1094 93.81 -37.31 27.62
CA ALA A 1094 92.69 -38.23 27.42
C ALA A 1094 92.92 -39.48 28.29
N THR A 1095 92.18 -39.63 29.39
CA THR A 1095 92.39 -40.73 30.35
C THR A 1095 91.41 -41.87 30.12
N ALA A 1096 91.92 -43.08 29.89
CA ALA A 1096 91.10 -44.26 29.70
C ALA A 1096 90.45 -44.71 31.01
N GLY A 1097 89.11 -44.87 31.00
CA GLY A 1097 88.34 -45.39 32.13
C GLY A 1097 88.55 -46.90 32.40
N GLY A 1098 89.19 -47.61 31.48
CA GLY A 1098 89.48 -49.04 31.51
C GLY A 1098 90.13 -49.47 30.19
N ASP A 1099 90.00 -50.75 29.82
CA ASP A 1099 90.56 -51.25 28.56
C ASP A 1099 89.88 -50.59 27.36
N ILE A 1100 90.66 -50.28 26.32
CA ILE A 1100 90.19 -49.64 25.08
C ILE A 1100 90.46 -50.57 23.91
N THR A 1101 89.42 -50.84 23.11
CA THR A 1101 89.53 -51.62 21.85
C THR A 1101 89.08 -50.75 20.69
N VAL A 1102 89.89 -50.68 19.63
CA VAL A 1102 89.64 -49.94 18.39
C VAL A 1102 89.77 -50.90 17.21
N GLY A 1103 88.65 -51.20 16.53
CA GLY A 1103 88.60 -52.14 15.42
C GLY A 1103 89.28 -51.64 14.13
N GLY A 1104 89.29 -50.32 13.94
CA GLY A 1104 89.93 -49.59 12.84
C GLY A 1104 91.12 -48.76 13.32
N ASP A 1105 91.14 -47.47 12.96
CA ASP A 1105 92.25 -46.57 13.24
C ASP A 1105 92.09 -45.85 14.59
N LEU A 1106 93.14 -45.91 15.42
CA LEU A 1106 93.36 -44.97 16.53
C LEU A 1106 94.26 -43.84 16.05
N THR A 1107 93.75 -42.62 15.95
CA THR A 1107 94.51 -41.43 15.55
C THR A 1107 94.78 -40.52 16.74
N LEU A 1108 96.06 -40.21 16.99
CA LEU A 1108 96.50 -39.32 18.06
C LEU A 1108 96.99 -38.00 17.46
N THR A 1109 96.08 -37.02 17.37
CA THR A 1109 96.37 -35.70 16.77
C THR A 1109 97.07 -34.78 17.77
N THR A 1110 96.46 -34.56 18.94
CA THR A 1110 96.98 -33.73 20.03
C THR A 1110 96.64 -34.34 21.40
N GLY A 1111 97.39 -33.97 22.44
CA GLY A 1111 97.17 -34.46 23.81
C GLY A 1111 97.68 -35.88 24.06
N THR A 1112 97.74 -36.32 25.32
CA THR A 1112 98.29 -37.66 25.65
C THR A 1112 97.15 -38.63 25.95
N LEU A 1113 97.15 -39.82 25.33
CA LEU A 1113 96.27 -40.91 25.75
C LEU A 1113 96.88 -41.63 26.96
N VAL A 1114 96.28 -41.46 28.13
CA VAL A 1114 96.72 -42.05 29.41
C VAL A 1114 95.93 -43.32 29.69
N MET A 1115 96.57 -44.47 29.47
CA MET A 1115 95.97 -45.80 29.66
C MET A 1115 96.14 -46.33 31.08
N GLY A 1116 97.15 -45.86 31.83
CA GLY A 1116 97.51 -46.48 33.11
C GLY A 1116 97.82 -47.98 32.94
N ALA A 1117 97.32 -48.84 33.84
CA ALA A 1117 97.48 -50.30 33.75
C ALA A 1117 96.54 -50.98 32.73
N ASN A 1118 95.63 -50.23 32.12
CA ASN A 1118 94.63 -50.78 31.20
C ASN A 1118 95.26 -51.20 29.86
N GLY A 1119 94.61 -52.15 29.17
CA GLY A 1119 94.96 -52.62 27.85
C GLY A 1119 94.46 -51.71 26.74
N LEU A 1120 95.29 -51.51 25.71
CA LEU A 1120 94.93 -50.85 24.46
C LEU A 1120 95.06 -51.85 23.32
N THR A 1121 93.96 -52.15 22.64
CA THR A 1121 93.97 -52.92 21.38
C THR A 1121 93.52 -52.01 20.25
N ALA A 1122 94.31 -51.88 19.19
CA ALA A 1122 93.94 -51.10 18.00
C ALA A 1122 94.40 -51.83 16.75
N ALA A 1123 93.62 -51.85 15.66
CA ALA A 1123 94.10 -52.45 14.42
C ALA A 1123 95.31 -51.68 13.87
N ASN A 1124 95.25 -50.35 13.90
CA ASN A 1124 96.34 -49.46 13.52
C ASN A 1124 96.34 -48.19 14.40
N ILE A 1125 97.52 -47.75 14.82
CA ILE A 1125 97.72 -46.47 15.54
C ILE A 1125 98.45 -45.51 14.60
N SER A 1126 97.98 -44.28 14.51
CA SER A 1126 98.58 -43.22 13.69
C SER A 1126 98.56 -41.87 14.41
N GLY A 1127 99.41 -40.93 13.97
CA GLY A 1127 99.43 -39.57 14.51
C GLY A 1127 100.70 -39.18 15.30
N GLY A 1128 100.72 -37.93 15.77
CA GLY A 1128 101.90 -37.25 16.30
C GLY A 1128 102.03 -37.19 17.82
N SER A 1129 100.98 -37.58 18.56
CA SER A 1129 100.94 -37.38 20.01
C SER A 1129 101.31 -38.63 20.83
N GLY A 1130 101.26 -38.50 22.16
CA GLY A 1130 101.82 -39.48 23.11
C GLY A 1130 100.81 -40.49 23.68
N ILE A 1131 101.29 -41.69 24.04
CA ILE A 1131 100.58 -42.65 24.90
C ILE A 1131 101.34 -42.81 26.21
N THR A 1132 100.65 -42.74 27.35
CA THR A 1132 101.19 -43.12 28.66
C THR A 1132 100.57 -44.43 29.14
N THR A 1133 101.36 -45.46 29.43
CA THR A 1133 100.85 -46.77 29.83
C THR A 1133 101.78 -47.54 30.76
N SER A 1134 101.22 -48.40 31.59
CA SER A 1134 101.92 -49.52 32.24
C SER A 1134 101.26 -50.88 31.93
N GLY A 1135 100.37 -50.89 30.93
CA GLY A 1135 99.55 -52.04 30.54
C GLY A 1135 100.04 -52.72 29.26
N VAL A 1136 99.10 -53.30 28.52
CA VAL A 1136 99.37 -54.01 27.26
C VAL A 1136 98.88 -53.17 26.09
N ILE A 1137 99.76 -52.84 25.13
CA ILE A 1137 99.38 -52.30 23.83
C ILE A 1137 99.44 -53.43 22.80
N THR A 1138 98.33 -53.74 22.14
CA THR A 1138 98.25 -54.64 20.99
C THR A 1138 97.81 -53.87 19.76
N ALA A 1139 98.76 -53.50 18.90
CA ALA A 1139 98.44 -52.73 17.70
C ALA A 1139 99.53 -52.81 16.62
N THR A 1140 99.18 -52.38 15.41
CA THR A 1140 100.15 -52.01 14.37
C THR A 1140 100.21 -50.49 14.20
N GLY A 1141 101.13 -49.97 13.39
CA GLY A 1141 101.20 -48.54 13.06
C GLY A 1141 102.34 -47.80 13.73
N THR A 1142 102.13 -46.53 14.07
CA THR A 1142 103.15 -45.63 14.64
C THR A 1142 102.64 -44.90 15.88
N ILE A 1143 103.41 -44.96 16.96
CA ILE A 1143 103.28 -44.11 18.15
C ILE A 1143 104.46 -43.15 18.14
N THR A 1144 104.21 -41.84 18.17
CA THR A 1144 105.31 -40.87 18.13
C THR A 1144 106.05 -40.82 19.46
N THR A 1145 105.33 -40.74 20.58
CA THR A 1145 105.92 -40.73 21.92
C THR A 1145 105.23 -41.77 22.81
N LEU A 1146 105.99 -42.68 23.40
CA LEU A 1146 105.47 -43.66 24.36
C LEU A 1146 106.14 -43.41 25.72
N ASN A 1147 105.34 -43.14 26.75
CA ASN A 1147 105.78 -43.01 28.13
C ASN A 1147 105.31 -44.22 28.93
N ALA A 1148 106.23 -45.12 29.29
CA ALA A 1148 105.88 -46.27 30.12
C ALA A 1148 106.51 -46.14 31.52
N THR A 1149 105.67 -46.15 32.54
CA THR A 1149 106.02 -45.60 33.86
C THR A 1149 106.62 -46.64 34.82
N THR A 1150 106.19 -47.90 34.77
CA THR A 1150 106.72 -49.00 35.61
C THR A 1150 107.03 -50.28 34.83
N GLY A 1151 106.51 -50.39 33.60
CA GLY A 1151 106.73 -51.47 32.64
C GLY A 1151 105.51 -51.63 31.71
N ALA A 1152 105.70 -52.11 30.48
CA ALA A 1152 104.61 -52.25 29.50
C ALA A 1152 104.81 -53.47 28.60
N THR A 1153 103.72 -54.03 28.08
CA THR A 1153 103.77 -55.05 27.03
C THR A 1153 103.38 -54.44 25.70
N LEU A 1154 104.24 -54.53 24.69
CA LEU A 1154 103.99 -54.04 23.35
C LEU A 1154 103.87 -55.23 22.39
N ASN A 1155 102.68 -55.45 21.86
CA ASN A 1155 102.38 -56.46 20.87
C ASN A 1155 102.14 -55.80 19.52
N GLY A 1156 103.18 -55.75 18.70
CA GLY A 1156 103.20 -55.00 17.45
C GLY A 1156 102.49 -55.67 16.28
N GLY A 1157 101.99 -56.90 16.46
CA GLY A 1157 101.43 -57.70 15.37
C GLY A 1157 102.38 -57.73 14.16
N ALA A 1158 101.91 -57.19 13.03
CA ALA A 1158 102.68 -57.06 11.78
C ALA A 1158 103.71 -55.91 11.77
N GLY A 1159 103.61 -54.93 12.67
CA GLY A 1159 104.55 -53.81 12.78
C GLY A 1159 104.00 -52.62 13.59
N LEU A 1160 104.59 -52.34 14.76
CA LEU A 1160 104.37 -51.12 15.53
C LEU A 1160 105.69 -50.36 15.69
N THR A 1161 105.70 -49.07 15.36
CA THR A 1161 106.88 -48.21 15.43
C THR A 1161 106.71 -47.15 16.51
N ILE A 1162 107.68 -47.05 17.41
CA ILE A 1162 107.82 -45.96 18.35
C ILE A 1162 108.94 -45.06 17.83
N THR A 1163 108.59 -43.85 17.41
CA THR A 1163 109.52 -42.98 16.66
C THR A 1163 110.50 -42.26 17.58
N ASN A 1164 110.01 -41.66 18.66
CA ASN A 1164 110.85 -41.01 19.67
C ASN A 1164 111.33 -42.01 20.72
N ALA A 1165 112.40 -41.63 21.43
CA ALA A 1165 112.91 -42.39 22.56
C ALA A 1165 111.79 -42.65 23.59
N ILE A 1166 111.65 -43.90 24.02
CA ILE A 1166 110.68 -44.27 25.06
C ILE A 1166 111.05 -43.52 26.35
N ALA A 1167 110.07 -42.84 26.94
CA ALA A 1167 110.24 -42.13 28.19
C ALA A 1167 109.98 -43.05 29.40
N GLY A 1168 110.68 -42.81 30.51
CA GLY A 1168 110.47 -43.49 31.80
C GLY A 1168 111.41 -44.66 32.12
N ASN A 1169 112.30 -45.05 31.22
CA ASN A 1169 113.18 -46.22 31.32
C ASN A 1169 112.46 -47.53 31.76
N PRO A 1170 111.33 -47.89 31.14
CA PRO A 1170 110.48 -49.00 31.57
C PRO A 1170 111.08 -50.38 31.30
N ASN A 1171 110.64 -51.39 32.04
CA ASN A 1171 110.78 -52.78 31.61
C ASN A 1171 109.75 -53.09 30.52
N LEU A 1172 110.18 -53.62 29.38
CA LEU A 1172 109.30 -53.91 28.25
C LEU A 1172 109.20 -55.40 27.96
N THR A 1173 108.00 -55.87 27.67
CA THR A 1173 107.77 -57.18 27.03
C THR A 1173 107.28 -56.95 25.62
N LEU A 1174 107.94 -57.51 24.62
CA LEU A 1174 107.72 -57.24 23.21
C LEU A 1174 107.26 -58.51 22.48
N THR A 1175 106.15 -58.45 21.78
CA THR A 1175 105.67 -59.53 20.91
C THR A 1175 105.31 -58.95 19.53
N GLY A 1176 105.27 -59.78 18.48
CA GLY A 1176 105.08 -59.28 17.11
C GLY A 1176 106.28 -58.47 16.62
N SER A 1177 106.07 -57.57 15.66
CA SER A 1177 107.14 -56.70 15.11
C SER A 1177 107.07 -55.31 15.74
N ILE A 1178 108.10 -54.90 16.47
CA ILE A 1178 108.25 -53.63 17.18
C ILE A 1178 109.48 -52.89 16.66
N THR A 1179 109.37 -51.58 16.43
CA THR A 1179 110.51 -50.68 16.18
C THR A 1179 110.60 -49.64 17.28
N LEU A 1180 111.75 -49.46 17.95
CA LEU A 1180 111.92 -48.46 19.01
C LEU A 1180 113.39 -48.00 19.17
N ASN A 1181 113.57 -46.94 19.95
CA ASN A 1181 114.88 -46.41 20.36
C ASN A 1181 114.79 -45.79 21.77
N GLY A 1182 115.91 -45.30 22.29
CA GLY A 1182 115.99 -44.61 23.58
C GLY A 1182 116.50 -45.48 24.72
N ALA A 1183 116.26 -45.05 25.96
CA ALA A 1183 116.67 -45.78 27.16
C ALA A 1183 115.49 -46.55 27.77
N VAL A 1184 115.70 -47.81 28.11
CA VAL A 1184 114.71 -48.69 28.73
C VAL A 1184 115.36 -49.52 29.86
N GLY A 1185 114.54 -50.11 30.72
CA GLY A 1185 114.95 -51.09 31.73
C GLY A 1185 115.28 -52.43 31.07
N THR A 1186 114.68 -53.53 31.50
CA THR A 1186 114.87 -54.83 30.84
C THR A 1186 113.94 -55.01 29.64
N ILE A 1187 114.38 -55.69 28.59
CA ILE A 1187 113.53 -56.10 27.46
C ILE A 1187 113.34 -57.63 27.48
N SER A 1188 112.11 -58.10 27.40
CA SER A 1188 111.78 -59.49 27.04
C SER A 1188 111.22 -59.52 25.63
N ASN A 1189 111.95 -60.07 24.66
CA ASN A 1189 111.58 -60.04 23.23
C ASN A 1189 111.48 -61.45 22.62
N PRO A 1190 110.29 -62.07 22.62
CA PRO A 1190 109.97 -63.20 21.74
C PRO A 1190 109.65 -62.81 20.28
N GLY A 1191 109.46 -61.52 19.96
CA GLY A 1191 109.10 -61.03 18.63
C GLY A 1191 110.27 -60.53 17.77
N THR A 1192 109.99 -59.63 16.83
CA THR A 1192 111.02 -58.88 16.08
C THR A 1192 111.12 -57.48 16.68
N LEU A 1193 112.29 -57.13 17.21
CA LEU A 1193 112.63 -55.78 17.66
C LEU A 1193 113.55 -55.13 16.61
N THR A 1194 113.17 -54.01 16.02
CA THR A 1194 114.00 -53.21 15.11
C THR A 1194 114.40 -51.90 15.79
N LEU A 1195 115.64 -51.45 15.58
CA LEU A 1195 116.10 -50.18 16.11
C LEU A 1195 115.97 -49.08 15.05
N ASN A 1196 115.36 -47.96 15.40
CA ASN A 1196 115.30 -46.73 14.59
C ASN A 1196 116.13 -45.59 15.18
N GLY A 1197 116.99 -45.89 16.15
CA GLY A 1197 117.85 -44.98 16.90
C GLY A 1197 118.69 -45.78 17.89
N SER A 1198 119.58 -45.13 18.64
CA SER A 1198 120.35 -45.84 19.68
C SER A 1198 119.40 -46.35 20.77
N LEU A 1199 119.60 -47.59 21.22
CA LEU A 1199 118.81 -48.24 22.27
C LEU A 1199 119.74 -48.63 23.43
N THR A 1200 119.45 -48.13 24.63
CA THR A 1200 120.15 -48.53 25.86
C THR A 1200 119.18 -49.27 26.78
N SER A 1201 119.52 -50.48 27.18
CA SER A 1201 118.68 -51.35 28.01
C SER A 1201 119.48 -51.93 29.19
N GLY A 1202 118.79 -52.35 30.25
CA GLY A 1202 119.28 -53.34 31.21
C GLY A 1202 119.47 -54.72 30.55
N ALA A 1203 118.89 -55.77 31.13
CA ALA A 1203 118.96 -57.11 30.53
C ALA A 1203 117.96 -57.26 29.37
N ILE A 1204 118.42 -57.77 28.23
CA ILE A 1204 117.59 -58.17 27.09
C ILE A 1204 117.50 -59.69 27.05
N THR A 1205 116.34 -60.25 27.39
CA THR A 1205 116.02 -61.65 27.16
C THR A 1205 115.32 -61.78 25.82
N ASN A 1206 116.05 -62.22 24.81
CA ASN A 1206 115.56 -62.33 23.45
C ASN A 1206 115.36 -63.80 23.07
N THR A 1207 114.17 -64.16 22.62
CA THR A 1207 113.90 -65.47 21.99
C THR A 1207 113.45 -65.32 20.53
N GLY A 1208 113.23 -64.09 20.07
CA GLY A 1208 112.93 -63.75 18.68
C GLY A 1208 114.12 -63.12 17.93
N THR A 1209 113.86 -62.07 17.16
CA THR A 1209 114.85 -61.36 16.33
C THR A 1209 115.09 -59.93 16.83
N VAL A 1210 116.34 -59.48 16.91
CA VAL A 1210 116.71 -58.07 17.08
C VAL A 1210 117.44 -57.58 15.83
N ALA A 1211 116.91 -56.55 15.18
CA ALA A 1211 117.44 -55.95 13.97
C ALA A 1211 118.00 -54.54 14.27
N VAL A 1212 119.32 -54.40 14.32
CA VAL A 1212 119.98 -53.17 14.78
C VAL A 1212 120.17 -52.11 13.69
N GLY A 1213 120.05 -52.45 12.40
CA GLY A 1213 119.96 -51.46 11.32
C GLY A 1213 121.19 -50.57 11.06
N GLY A 1214 122.28 -50.70 11.83
CA GLY A 1214 123.40 -49.74 11.88
C GLY A 1214 123.34 -48.78 13.07
N GLN A 1215 122.32 -48.92 13.93
CA GLN A 1215 122.15 -48.18 15.17
C GLN A 1215 122.87 -48.86 16.35
N GLU A 1216 123.16 -48.08 17.39
CA GLU A 1216 123.84 -48.55 18.60
C GLU A 1216 122.87 -49.26 19.55
N LEU A 1217 123.22 -50.47 19.99
CA LEU A 1217 122.50 -51.22 21.02
C LEU A 1217 123.45 -51.43 22.20
N THR A 1218 123.09 -50.91 23.37
CA THR A 1218 123.85 -51.09 24.62
C THR A 1218 122.96 -51.79 25.62
N ALA A 1219 123.39 -52.93 26.16
CA ALA A 1219 122.61 -53.70 27.14
C ALA A 1219 123.47 -54.16 28.32
N ALA A 1220 122.91 -54.22 29.53
CA ALA A 1220 123.63 -54.79 30.68
C ALA A 1220 123.93 -56.30 30.50
N SER A 1221 123.05 -57.01 29.79
CA SER A 1221 123.27 -58.37 29.30
C SER A 1221 122.28 -58.70 28.19
N ILE A 1222 122.67 -59.56 27.25
CA ILE A 1222 121.78 -60.05 26.19
C ILE A 1222 121.80 -61.58 26.21
N SER A 1223 120.64 -62.21 26.30
CA SER A 1223 120.51 -63.67 26.31
C SER A 1223 119.49 -64.15 25.27
N GLY A 1224 119.97 -64.92 24.27
CA GLY A 1224 119.17 -65.67 23.30
C GLY A 1224 118.80 -64.94 21.98
N GLY A 1225 118.16 -65.70 21.08
CA GLY A 1225 117.55 -65.26 19.82
C GLY A 1225 118.52 -64.86 18.68
N LEU A 1226 117.98 -64.36 17.57
CA LEU A 1226 118.72 -63.98 16.36
C LEU A 1226 119.00 -62.47 16.31
N PHE A 1227 120.25 -62.09 16.02
CA PHE A 1227 120.62 -60.71 15.73
C PHE A 1227 120.81 -60.53 14.22
N ARG A 1228 120.08 -59.60 13.59
CA ARG A 1228 120.25 -59.25 12.17
C ARG A 1228 120.84 -57.84 12.04
N GLN A 1229 122.05 -57.78 11.48
CA GLN A 1229 122.64 -56.54 10.98
C GLN A 1229 122.39 -56.47 9.46
N PRO A 1230 121.99 -55.33 8.87
CA PRO A 1230 121.99 -55.18 7.43
C PRO A 1230 123.42 -55.35 6.91
N ALA A 1231 123.62 -56.15 5.88
CA ALA A 1231 124.94 -56.37 5.29
C ALA A 1231 125.49 -55.05 4.72
N VAL A 1232 126.40 -54.40 5.44
CA VAL A 1232 127.21 -53.30 4.90
C VAL A 1232 128.58 -53.86 4.54
N SER A 1233 128.94 -53.76 3.26
CA SER A 1233 130.23 -54.20 2.75
C SER A 1233 131.34 -53.25 3.18
N SER A 1234 132.48 -53.85 3.54
CA SER A 1234 133.82 -53.26 3.73
C SER A 1234 134.19 -52.61 5.09
N VAL A 1235 135.07 -53.34 5.79
CA VAL A 1235 136.26 -52.95 6.60
C VAL A 1235 136.23 -53.40 8.09
N PRO A 1236 137.29 -54.10 8.59
CA PRO A 1236 137.39 -54.72 9.94
C PRO A 1236 138.20 -53.84 10.93
N PRO A 1237 138.59 -54.30 12.14
CA PRO A 1237 137.87 -54.97 13.22
C PRO A 1237 138.15 -54.27 14.57
N GLU A 1238 137.14 -53.81 15.31
CA GLU A 1238 137.20 -53.86 16.79
C GLU A 1238 135.79 -54.11 17.31
N LEU A 1239 135.59 -55.37 17.75
CA LEU A 1239 134.51 -55.73 18.65
C LEU A 1239 134.83 -55.08 20.01
N SER A 1240 134.03 -54.11 20.41
CA SER A 1240 133.88 -53.74 21.81
C SER A 1240 132.43 -54.05 22.17
N GLN A 1241 132.22 -55.24 22.74
CA GLN A 1241 130.94 -55.58 23.39
C GLN A 1241 130.76 -54.69 24.63
N HIS A 1242 129.57 -54.07 24.74
CA HIS A 1242 128.79 -54.07 25.98
C HIS A 1242 127.29 -54.24 25.70
#